data_AF-A0AAD5T0M1-F1
#
_entry.id   AF-A0AAD5T0M1-F1
#
_cell.length_a   1.000
_cell.length_b   1.000
_cell.length_c   1.000
_cell.angle_alpha   90.00
_cell.angle_beta   90.00
_cell.angle_gamma   90.00
#
_symmetry.space_group_name_H-M   'P 1'
#
loop_
_entity.id
_entity.type
_entity.pdbx_description
1 polymer ?
#
loop_
_entity_poly.entity_id
_entity_poly.type
_entity_poly.pdbx_seq_one_letter_code
_entity_poly.pdbx_strand_id
1 'polypeptide(L)'
;MAPTTRTTKSTAEKGKRAGISKTNTKPTLKSKLKSKSKPKPEPKQVLVSVLEFQPESVPKTPTPVSLKAKQTSQAAVQKKSSGSRKGKKAWVKNVDIAQIETAIDDLRNEKRLTGSTVVDKTNAALFTIDKKGTERPTIPLKNRLLRIDEIIIPKSGFPAKQQLPRRKTTVVIHHDIKKDKLKLASKSLVLQIERIAKRLKENPNFMEDKSKRTRLTAADSSLWNESGETPVEFSNDPNDYLAHLRPKKVKKPNLPETKPMNIPAVKVSHSGASYNPSFPDHQNLLQAALDVELRKERINEEFKKKLSYPPELDDIDDENFFDSDEDEDQETQETEKVAVETFLMGPAKEQRKTRAERKKVARKAEAVRKEAHLKDQAKINNQVTKIAKIQKEINAQESAPKKQKKTKAPRLGPLLSKPLPLEIKLTDELPESLLKLKPEGNLFKDRFQSLQERSIIETRVPQGLDNPPNYIVADYLAEVTMGILARQSKANRGGFVTEFVDEVFVRNANSIVKKNLKIITNAGGLDPVACKIAIEKAAEKAGISIVVAAVLGDDAWKNTVQREQMLKCLANSDVVSFGHLGSTDVAKEEWPQGKEENILSVNIYMGVGGILHALKSNASIIVTGRVVDSALVLAPLMHEFNWSLTSFDLLAAGSLAGHIIECGCHATGGNFTDWRLVASSANGGYANMGYPIVEVEHDGSFVVTKPPKTGGLVSVGTVSEQMIYEVLDPAAYILPDVVLDMTEVKVSQVGPDRVLVIGAKGRAPSDLLKTSGVYVDGFKISAELMIGGEDSVEKGKAVGEAIVKRVSTVLKKLGQSDFTDYNIECLGAEHTYGPHSKATRTRETVLRITVCHQSKSALLLFGREVPASATSMAPGITGFGSGRASPSPNMRHFSVLVPKKYFPSHIVVGQDLAIVSVPYPKSNEIIYTAKPKKSPPSATSAFQPKKLVKVKLIELCLGRSGDKGDSVNIGLISRDRKFYPYLCQAVTIEKVKAWMGHLIMGSVVRYELPGSFALNFVCTKALGGGGLASLRIDRQGKTYGQMLLQMKIEVPENWSVANAKL
;
A
#
# COMPACT_ATOMS: atom_id res chain seq x y z
N MET A 1 -37.13 64.33 -29.76
CA MET A 1 -37.19 64.84 -31.15
C MET A 1 -37.76 63.76 -32.06
N ALA A 2 -38.63 64.13 -32.99
CA ALA A 2 -38.93 63.35 -34.20
C ALA A 2 -37.75 63.55 -35.22
N PRO A 3 -37.73 62.98 -36.46
CA PRO A 3 -38.87 62.38 -37.18
C PRO A 3 -38.58 61.19 -38.15
N THR A 4 -39.68 60.59 -38.67
CA THR A 4 -39.85 60.06 -40.07
C THR A 4 -38.93 58.94 -40.62
N THR A 5 -39.28 58.13 -41.65
CA THR A 5 -40.48 57.98 -42.52
C THR A 5 -40.58 56.48 -42.94
N ARG A 6 -41.74 55.89 -43.32
CA ARG A 6 -42.27 55.72 -44.72
C ARG A 6 -41.19 55.51 -45.81
N THR A 7 -41.32 54.67 -46.85
CA THR A 7 -42.43 53.83 -47.41
C THR A 7 -41.79 52.63 -48.17
N THR A 8 -42.38 51.77 -49.02
CA THR A 8 -43.68 51.63 -49.75
C THR A 8 -43.95 50.11 -49.94
N LYS A 9 -45.20 49.60 -50.08
CA LYS A 9 -45.97 49.30 -51.33
C LYS A 9 -45.16 48.72 -52.52
N SER A 10 -45.68 47.79 -53.34
CA SER A 10 -46.90 46.94 -53.24
C SER A 10 -46.96 45.92 -54.40
N THR A 11 -48.03 45.08 -54.45
CA THR A 11 -48.71 44.56 -55.66
C THR A 11 -47.89 43.75 -56.69
N ALA A 12 -48.12 42.43 -56.82
CA ALA A 12 -49.12 41.81 -57.73
C ALA A 12 -48.48 41.33 -59.06
N GLU A 13 -49.03 40.46 -59.92
CA GLU A 13 -50.36 39.81 -59.99
C GLU A 13 -50.35 38.52 -60.87
N LYS A 14 -51.48 37.77 -60.90
CA LYS A 14 -52.00 36.91 -62.01
C LYS A 14 -51.17 35.73 -62.60
N GLY A 15 -51.47 34.52 -62.09
CA GLY A 15 -52.05 33.41 -62.89
C GLY A 15 -51.14 32.49 -63.75
N LYS A 16 -51.65 31.40 -64.37
CA LYS A 16 -53.00 30.80 -64.30
C LYS A 16 -53.05 29.37 -64.93
N ARG A 17 -53.88 28.45 -64.37
CA ARG A 17 -54.35 27.14 -64.94
C ARG A 17 -53.28 26.04 -65.10
N ALA A 18 -53.57 24.72 -65.11
CA ALA A 18 -54.82 23.92 -64.98
C ALA A 18 -54.54 22.62 -64.15
N GLY A 19 -55.48 21.81 -63.65
CA GLY A 19 -56.96 21.88 -63.63
C GLY A 19 -57.62 20.56 -63.11
N ILE A 20 -58.96 20.49 -63.06
CA ILE A 20 -59.83 19.31 -62.79
C ILE A 20 -59.85 18.82 -61.30
N SER A 21 -60.91 19.05 -60.49
CA SER A 21 -62.19 18.28 -60.31
C SER A 21 -62.00 16.88 -59.68
N LYS A 22 -62.68 16.36 -58.63
CA LYS A 22 -63.97 16.60 -57.90
C LYS A 22 -63.98 15.68 -56.61
N THR A 23 -64.78 15.70 -55.53
CA THR A 23 -65.81 16.59 -54.89
C THR A 23 -66.13 16.17 -53.43
N ASN A 24 -66.75 17.07 -52.65
CA ASN A 24 -67.76 16.86 -51.59
C ASN A 24 -67.49 16.39 -50.11
N THR A 25 -68.26 17.06 -49.24
CA THR A 25 -68.95 16.63 -47.98
C THR A 25 -68.25 16.51 -46.59
N LYS A 26 -68.74 17.38 -45.68
CA LYS A 26 -68.88 17.27 -44.20
C LYS A 26 -70.06 16.31 -43.84
N PRO A 27 -70.38 15.90 -42.57
CA PRO A 27 -70.24 16.65 -41.30
C PRO A 27 -69.89 15.84 -40.02
N THR A 28 -70.28 16.35 -38.85
CA THR A 28 -69.91 15.92 -37.47
C THR A 28 -71.08 15.30 -36.69
N LEU A 29 -70.85 14.34 -35.75
CA LEU A 29 -71.29 14.39 -34.33
C LEU A 29 -71.08 13.09 -33.48
N LYS A 30 -70.78 13.30 -32.19
CA LYS A 30 -70.99 12.52 -30.94
C LYS A 30 -71.39 11.01 -30.92
N SER A 31 -70.60 10.25 -30.13
CA SER A 31 -71.00 9.48 -28.89
C SER A 31 -71.02 7.93 -28.81
N LYS A 32 -70.50 7.47 -27.64
CA LYS A 32 -70.58 6.20 -26.86
C LYS A 32 -71.51 5.05 -27.34
N LEU A 33 -71.00 3.79 -27.34
CA LEU A 33 -71.29 2.76 -26.30
C LEU A 33 -70.52 1.42 -26.47
N LYS A 34 -70.71 0.49 -25.51
CA LYS A 34 -69.89 -0.71 -25.20
C LYS A 34 -70.27 -1.98 -25.99
N SER A 35 -69.30 -2.89 -26.20
CA SER A 35 -69.50 -4.36 -26.10
C SER A 35 -68.17 -5.11 -25.82
N LYS A 36 -68.22 -6.43 -25.56
CA LYS A 36 -67.07 -7.34 -25.24
C LYS A 36 -66.89 -8.35 -26.42
N SER A 37 -65.88 -9.23 -26.56
CA SER A 37 -64.90 -9.84 -25.64
C SER A 37 -63.76 -10.60 -26.38
N LYS A 38 -62.68 -10.98 -25.63
CA LYS A 38 -61.64 -12.02 -25.92
C LYS A 38 -60.61 -11.76 -27.06
N PRO A 39 -59.39 -12.35 -27.02
CA PRO A 39 -58.56 -12.80 -25.87
C PRO A 39 -57.09 -12.30 -25.92
N LYS A 40 -56.24 -12.76 -24.97
CA LYS A 40 -54.79 -12.46 -24.83
C LYS A 40 -53.93 -12.84 -26.05
N PRO A 41 -52.75 -12.20 -26.18
CA PRO A 41 -51.48 -12.94 -26.24
C PRO A 41 -50.52 -12.55 -25.09
N GLU A 42 -49.59 -13.44 -24.74
CA GLU A 42 -48.61 -13.25 -23.65
C GLU A 42 -47.19 -12.95 -24.17
N PRO A 43 -46.34 -12.23 -23.41
CA PRO A 43 -45.02 -11.81 -23.88
C PRO A 43 -43.99 -12.94 -23.84
N LYS A 44 -43.13 -12.99 -24.86
CA LYS A 44 -42.01 -13.95 -24.92
C LYS A 44 -40.91 -13.59 -23.91
N GLN A 45 -40.47 -14.60 -23.16
CA GLN A 45 -39.29 -14.49 -22.29
C GLN A 45 -38.00 -14.30 -23.12
N VAL A 46 -37.09 -13.48 -22.61
CA VAL A 46 -35.70 -13.40 -23.09
C VAL A 46 -34.81 -13.98 -22.01
N LEU A 47 -34.21 -15.14 -22.29
CA LEU A 47 -33.27 -15.79 -21.37
C LEU A 47 -31.93 -15.06 -21.39
N VAL A 48 -31.56 -14.47 -20.25
CA VAL A 48 -30.22 -13.96 -19.98
C VAL A 48 -29.43 -15.06 -19.28
N SER A 49 -28.40 -15.60 -19.95
CA SER A 49 -27.52 -16.61 -19.35
C SER A 49 -26.54 -15.97 -18.36
N VAL A 50 -26.50 -16.53 -17.16
CA VAL A 50 -25.52 -16.17 -16.12
C VAL A 50 -24.20 -16.88 -16.42
N LEU A 51 -23.09 -16.16 -16.34
CA LEU A 51 -21.75 -16.74 -16.40
C LEU A 51 -21.29 -17.12 -14.99
N GLU A 52 -21.46 -18.39 -14.62
CA GLU A 52 -20.85 -18.96 -13.41
C GLU A 52 -19.36 -19.18 -13.62
N PHE A 53 -18.53 -18.71 -12.69
CA PHE A 53 -17.09 -18.98 -12.66
C PHE A 53 -16.81 -20.23 -11.81
N GLN A 54 -16.72 -21.39 -12.45
CA GLN A 54 -16.23 -22.63 -11.84
C GLN A 54 -14.69 -22.58 -11.73
N PRO A 55 -14.08 -23.12 -10.66
CA PRO A 55 -12.62 -23.05 -10.44
C PRO A 55 -11.84 -23.95 -11.42
N GLU A 56 -10.65 -23.48 -11.82
CA GLU A 56 -9.76 -24.25 -12.70
C GLU A 56 -9.28 -25.55 -12.05
N SER A 57 -9.37 -26.65 -12.78
CA SER A 57 -8.86 -27.96 -12.34
C SER A 57 -7.47 -28.25 -12.91
N VAL A 58 -6.58 -28.74 -12.05
CA VAL A 58 -5.18 -29.02 -12.41
C VAL A 58 -5.10 -30.13 -13.48
N PRO A 59 -4.31 -29.94 -14.56
CA PRO A 59 -4.19 -30.95 -15.61
C PRO A 59 -3.56 -32.25 -15.08
N LYS A 60 -4.26 -33.37 -15.26
CA LYS A 60 -3.79 -34.71 -14.88
C LYS A 60 -2.66 -35.18 -15.81
N THR A 61 -1.59 -35.71 -15.23
CA THR A 61 -0.54 -36.43 -15.95
C THR A 61 -1.07 -37.72 -16.58
N PRO A 62 -0.63 -38.12 -17.80
CA PRO A 62 -1.07 -39.35 -18.43
C PRO A 62 -0.41 -40.59 -17.80
N THR A 63 -1.21 -41.60 -17.47
CA THR A 63 -0.75 -42.96 -17.17
C THR A 63 -0.95 -43.89 -18.38
N PRO A 64 -0.14 -44.96 -18.53
CA PRO A 64 0.12 -45.57 -19.83
C PRO A 64 -0.95 -46.56 -20.30
N VAL A 65 -1.14 -46.64 -21.62
CA VAL A 65 -1.88 -47.73 -22.29
C VAL A 65 -0.89 -48.57 -23.09
N SER A 66 -1.01 -49.89 -22.99
CA SER A 66 -0.03 -50.84 -23.51
C SER A 66 -0.10 -51.03 -25.03
N LEU A 67 1.07 -51.13 -25.68
CA LEU A 67 1.18 -51.62 -27.04
C LEU A 67 0.87 -53.13 -27.06
N LYS A 68 -0.31 -53.49 -27.57
CA LYS A 68 -0.58 -54.84 -28.10
C LYS A 68 -0.99 -54.72 -29.56
N ALA A 69 -0.16 -55.25 -30.45
CA ALA A 69 -0.45 -55.28 -31.88
C ALA A 69 -1.43 -56.41 -32.22
N LYS A 70 -2.48 -56.09 -32.98
CA LYS A 70 -3.06 -57.03 -33.95
C LYS A 70 -3.91 -56.34 -35.02
N GLN A 71 -3.51 -56.57 -36.27
CA GLN A 71 -4.36 -56.82 -37.45
C GLN A 71 -5.77 -56.20 -37.45
N THR A 72 -5.94 -55.06 -38.13
CA THR A 72 -7.23 -54.70 -38.73
C THR A 72 -7.25 -55.12 -40.20
N SER A 73 -8.21 -55.97 -40.54
CA SER A 73 -8.48 -56.44 -41.91
C SER A 73 -9.02 -55.33 -42.82
N GLN A 74 -9.07 -55.62 -44.12
CA GLN A 74 -9.51 -54.68 -45.16
C GLN A 74 -10.96 -54.21 -44.93
N ALA A 75 -11.18 -52.89 -44.88
CA ALA A 75 -12.49 -52.27 -45.08
C ALA A 75 -12.56 -51.68 -46.50
N ALA A 76 -13.70 -51.82 -47.17
CA ALA A 76 -13.80 -51.59 -48.61
C ALA A 76 -13.72 -50.09 -49.00
N VAL A 77 -12.68 -49.71 -49.74
CA VAL A 77 -12.56 -48.37 -50.35
C VAL A 77 -13.44 -48.31 -51.60
N GLN A 78 -14.37 -47.36 -51.63
CA GLN A 78 -15.20 -47.09 -52.81
C GLN A 78 -14.33 -46.64 -54.00
N LYS A 79 -14.34 -47.41 -55.08
CA LYS A 79 -13.63 -47.07 -56.33
C LYS A 79 -14.30 -45.87 -57.01
N LYS A 80 -13.70 -44.68 -56.91
CA LYS A 80 -14.00 -43.57 -57.85
C LYS A 80 -13.57 -43.98 -59.26
N SER A 81 -14.36 -43.61 -60.26
CA SER A 81 -14.11 -43.99 -61.66
C SER A 81 -12.83 -43.36 -62.22
N SER A 82 -12.01 -44.15 -62.90
CA SER A 82 -10.74 -43.70 -63.46
C SER A 82 -10.94 -43.00 -64.80
N GLY A 83 -10.81 -41.67 -64.83
CA GLY A 83 -10.73 -40.91 -66.08
C GLY A 83 -9.54 -41.34 -66.95
N SER A 84 -9.69 -41.21 -68.28
CA SER A 84 -8.68 -41.66 -69.25
C SER A 84 -7.29 -41.08 -68.96
N ARG A 85 -6.28 -41.95 -69.00
CA ARG A 85 -4.85 -41.60 -68.82
C ARG A 85 -4.07 -41.50 -70.13
N LYS A 86 -4.74 -41.55 -71.30
CA LYS A 86 -4.09 -41.35 -72.60
C LYS A 86 -3.86 -39.84 -72.85
N GLY A 87 -2.59 -39.43 -72.83
CA GLY A 87 -2.14 -38.08 -73.17
C GLY A 87 -1.50 -37.32 -71.99
N LYS A 88 -0.37 -36.64 -72.25
CA LYS A 88 0.50 -36.03 -71.21
C LYS A 88 -0.24 -35.05 -70.28
N LYS A 89 -1.17 -34.24 -70.81
CA LYS A 89 -2.02 -33.32 -70.00
C LYS A 89 -3.03 -34.05 -69.11
N ALA A 90 -3.58 -35.19 -69.56
CA ALA A 90 -4.51 -35.99 -68.76
C ALA A 90 -3.80 -36.77 -67.66
N TRP A 91 -2.56 -37.20 -67.90
CA TRP A 91 -1.71 -37.84 -66.88
C TRP A 91 -1.38 -36.88 -65.73
N VAL A 92 -0.89 -35.67 -66.05
CA VAL A 92 -0.56 -34.62 -65.05
C VAL A 92 -1.77 -34.19 -64.22
N LYS A 93 -2.99 -34.21 -64.77
CA LYS A 93 -4.22 -33.83 -64.04
C LYS A 93 -4.80 -34.96 -63.16
N ASN A 94 -4.44 -36.22 -63.43
CA ASN A 94 -5.07 -37.41 -62.83
C ASN A 94 -4.09 -38.32 -62.06
N VAL A 95 -2.92 -37.78 -61.67
CA VAL A 95 -1.95 -38.38 -60.78
C VAL A 95 -1.71 -37.39 -59.63
N ASP A 96 -2.16 -37.75 -58.43
CA ASP A 96 -1.93 -36.94 -57.24
C ASP A 96 -0.49 -37.16 -56.75
N ILE A 97 0.36 -36.16 -56.96
CA ILE A 97 1.76 -36.14 -56.51
C ILE A 97 1.91 -35.48 -55.13
N ALA A 98 0.85 -34.95 -54.52
CA ALA A 98 0.96 -34.14 -53.31
C ALA A 98 1.59 -34.93 -52.15
N GLN A 99 1.27 -36.22 -51.98
CA GLN A 99 1.93 -37.06 -50.96
C GLN A 99 3.45 -37.19 -51.17
N ILE A 100 3.92 -37.20 -52.41
CA ILE A 100 5.34 -37.27 -52.76
C ILE A 100 6.00 -35.90 -52.53
N GLU A 101 5.33 -34.81 -52.90
CA GLU A 101 5.82 -33.45 -52.66
C GLU A 101 5.93 -33.13 -51.17
N THR A 102 4.90 -33.45 -50.37
CA THR A 102 4.94 -33.31 -48.91
C THR A 102 6.06 -34.13 -48.28
N ALA A 103 6.21 -35.41 -48.66
CA ALA A 103 7.30 -36.25 -48.14
C ALA A 103 8.69 -35.71 -48.51
N ILE A 104 8.85 -35.13 -49.71
CA ILE A 104 10.10 -34.49 -50.14
C ILE A 104 10.35 -33.18 -49.36
N ASP A 105 9.33 -32.36 -49.11
CA ASP A 105 9.47 -31.12 -48.32
C ASP A 105 9.65 -31.37 -46.82
N ASP A 106 9.10 -32.45 -46.27
CA ASP A 106 9.39 -32.92 -44.91
C ASP A 106 10.86 -33.36 -44.80
N LEU A 107 11.37 -34.18 -45.73
CA LEU A 107 12.79 -34.55 -45.80
C LEU A 107 13.71 -33.31 -45.98
N ARG A 108 13.25 -32.28 -46.71
CA ARG A 108 13.97 -31.00 -46.82
C ARG A 108 13.90 -30.21 -45.51
N ASN A 109 12.77 -30.19 -44.81
CA ASN A 109 12.60 -29.52 -43.52
C ASN A 109 13.46 -30.17 -42.42
N GLU A 110 13.51 -31.50 -42.39
CA GLU A 110 14.38 -32.29 -41.53
C GLU A 110 15.87 -31.94 -41.74
N LYS A 111 16.31 -31.82 -43.01
CA LYS A 111 17.66 -31.35 -43.37
C LYS A 111 17.88 -29.87 -43.02
N ARG A 112 16.90 -28.98 -43.26
CA ARG A 112 16.96 -27.55 -42.88
C ARG A 112 17.11 -27.36 -41.37
N LEU A 113 16.45 -28.20 -40.55
CA LEU A 113 16.48 -28.13 -39.09
C LEU A 113 17.70 -28.81 -38.47
N THR A 114 18.11 -29.97 -39.01
CA THR A 114 19.08 -30.86 -38.32
C THR A 114 20.33 -31.21 -39.13
N GLY A 115 20.56 -30.54 -40.27
CA GLY A 115 21.77 -30.62 -41.11
C GLY A 115 21.84 -31.82 -42.06
N SER A 116 21.34 -32.99 -41.64
CA SER A 116 21.23 -34.20 -42.46
C SER A 116 19.96 -34.99 -42.12
N THR A 117 19.60 -35.96 -42.95
CA THR A 117 18.48 -36.87 -42.67
C THR A 117 18.85 -37.82 -41.52
N VAL A 118 17.87 -38.24 -40.72
CA VAL A 118 18.00 -39.18 -39.60
C VAL A 118 18.47 -40.55 -40.09
N VAL A 119 18.09 -40.95 -41.31
CA VAL A 119 18.59 -42.17 -41.98
C VAL A 119 20.12 -42.14 -42.14
N ASP A 120 20.73 -40.96 -42.29
CA ASP A 120 22.18 -40.80 -42.44
C ASP A 120 22.91 -40.73 -41.08
N LYS A 121 22.18 -40.74 -39.96
CA LYS A 121 22.74 -40.58 -38.61
C LYS A 121 22.94 -41.94 -37.95
N THR A 122 24.16 -42.22 -37.53
CA THR A 122 24.51 -43.47 -36.83
C THR A 122 23.72 -43.61 -35.52
N ASN A 123 23.34 -44.85 -35.16
CA ASN A 123 22.52 -45.12 -33.97
C ASN A 123 23.09 -44.53 -32.67
N ALA A 124 24.42 -44.45 -32.52
CA ALA A 124 25.06 -43.85 -31.35
C ALA A 124 24.88 -42.32 -31.23
N ALA A 125 24.56 -41.64 -32.33
CA ALA A 125 24.22 -40.21 -32.35
C ALA A 125 22.71 -39.95 -32.18
N LEU A 126 21.88 -40.98 -32.35
CA LEU A 126 20.42 -40.94 -32.15
C LEU A 126 20.02 -41.42 -30.74
N PHE A 127 20.75 -42.37 -30.17
CA PHE A 127 20.45 -43.03 -28.90
C PHE A 127 21.68 -43.11 -28.00
N THR A 128 21.73 -42.24 -26.98
CA THR A 128 22.73 -42.29 -25.90
C THR A 128 22.08 -42.83 -24.63
N ILE A 129 22.56 -43.97 -24.12
CA ILE A 129 22.09 -44.55 -22.86
C ILE A 129 22.90 -43.93 -21.71
N ASP A 130 22.31 -42.98 -20.99
CA ASP A 130 22.95 -42.41 -19.80
C ASP A 130 22.97 -43.44 -18.66
N LYS A 131 24.18 -43.75 -18.17
CA LYS A 131 24.44 -44.77 -17.14
C LYS A 131 25.05 -44.18 -15.86
N LYS A 132 25.04 -42.85 -15.69
CA LYS A 132 25.50 -42.21 -14.44
C LYS A 132 24.50 -41.17 -13.96
N GLY A 133 24.10 -41.25 -12.69
CA GLY A 133 23.31 -40.21 -12.04
C GLY A 133 24.06 -38.87 -12.10
N THR A 134 23.40 -37.83 -12.61
CA THR A 134 24.05 -36.54 -12.87
C THR A 134 24.19 -35.72 -11.60
N GLU A 135 25.41 -35.69 -11.06
CA GLU A 135 25.84 -34.56 -10.22
C GLU A 135 25.62 -33.26 -11.01
N ARG A 136 25.12 -32.21 -10.33
CA ARG A 136 24.71 -30.97 -11.01
C ARG A 136 25.90 -30.34 -11.73
N PRO A 137 25.87 -30.19 -13.07
CA PRO A 137 26.99 -29.58 -13.79
C PRO A 137 27.13 -28.12 -13.38
N THR A 138 28.32 -27.75 -12.91
CA THR A 138 28.73 -26.37 -12.67
C THR A 138 28.97 -25.66 -14.01
N ILE A 139 27.88 -25.34 -14.73
CA ILE A 139 27.93 -24.67 -16.04
C ILE A 139 28.70 -23.34 -15.89
N PRO A 140 29.88 -23.18 -16.51
CA PRO A 140 30.56 -21.90 -16.53
C PRO A 140 29.77 -20.95 -17.43
N LEU A 141 29.35 -19.80 -16.89
CA LEU A 141 28.55 -18.80 -17.62
C LEU A 141 29.38 -18.03 -18.65
N LYS A 142 29.81 -18.71 -19.72
CA LYS A 142 30.33 -18.08 -20.94
C LYS A 142 29.21 -17.84 -21.93
N ASN A 143 28.91 -16.56 -22.18
CA ASN A 143 28.25 -16.02 -23.37
C ASN A 143 27.08 -16.83 -23.94
N ARG A 144 26.09 -17.17 -23.11
CA ARG A 144 24.75 -17.46 -23.62
C ARG A 144 24.14 -16.14 -24.12
N LEU A 145 23.62 -16.13 -25.35
CA LEU A 145 22.91 -14.97 -25.89
C LEU A 145 21.64 -14.71 -25.07
N LEU A 146 21.12 -13.48 -25.11
CA LEU A 146 19.81 -13.20 -24.50
C LEU A 146 18.74 -13.91 -25.33
N ARG A 147 17.65 -14.37 -24.69
CA ARG A 147 16.56 -15.06 -25.39
C ARG A 147 15.99 -14.29 -26.58
N ILE A 148 16.03 -12.95 -26.53
CA ILE A 148 15.55 -12.10 -27.64
C ILE A 148 16.50 -12.16 -28.84
N ASP A 149 17.81 -12.29 -28.60
CA ASP A 149 18.84 -12.49 -29.65
C ASP A 149 18.80 -13.94 -30.18
N GLU A 150 18.58 -14.94 -29.32
CA GLU A 150 18.36 -16.35 -29.69
C GLU A 150 17.12 -16.57 -30.58
N ILE A 151 16.17 -15.62 -30.60
CA ILE A 151 15.01 -15.61 -31.49
C ILE A 151 15.34 -14.98 -32.85
N ILE A 152 16.27 -14.01 -32.89
CA ILE A 152 16.69 -13.30 -34.11
C ILE A 152 17.70 -14.12 -34.94
N ILE A 153 18.47 -15.02 -34.31
CA ILE A 153 19.38 -15.93 -35.03
C ILE A 153 18.58 -16.95 -35.85
N PRO A 154 18.79 -17.05 -37.19
CA PRO A 154 18.09 -18.02 -38.03
C PRO A 154 18.51 -19.46 -37.68
N LYS A 155 17.53 -20.28 -37.27
CA LYS A 155 17.74 -21.63 -36.72
C LYS A 155 17.97 -22.73 -37.77
N SER A 156 18.46 -22.37 -38.96
CA SER A 156 18.74 -23.32 -40.03
C SER A 156 20.12 -23.96 -39.85
N GLY A 157 20.20 -25.30 -39.94
CA GLY A 157 21.46 -26.05 -39.86
C GLY A 157 22.45 -25.82 -41.02
N PHE A 158 22.04 -25.08 -42.05
CA PHE A 158 22.92 -24.63 -43.12
C PHE A 158 23.46 -23.22 -42.82
N PRO A 159 24.79 -23.01 -42.78
CA PRO A 159 25.36 -21.69 -42.55
C PRO A 159 25.10 -20.78 -43.75
N ALA A 160 24.66 -19.55 -43.49
CA ALA A 160 24.49 -18.54 -44.54
C ALA A 160 25.82 -18.25 -45.23
N LYS A 161 25.79 -18.09 -46.56
CA LYS A 161 26.98 -17.95 -47.42
C LYS A 161 27.65 -16.58 -47.20
N GLN A 162 28.52 -16.49 -46.19
CA GLN A 162 29.23 -15.27 -45.83
C GLN A 162 30.05 -14.73 -47.01
N GLN A 163 29.89 -13.43 -47.32
CA GLN A 163 30.85 -12.73 -48.17
C GLN A 163 32.18 -12.61 -47.42
N LEU A 164 33.28 -13.02 -48.07
CA LEU A 164 34.60 -13.07 -47.46
C LEU A 164 35.11 -11.65 -47.13
N PRO A 165 35.32 -11.29 -45.84
CA PRO A 165 35.97 -10.03 -45.50
C PRO A 165 37.44 -10.07 -45.92
N ARG A 166 37.98 -8.92 -46.40
CA ARG A 166 39.40 -8.79 -46.75
C ARG A 166 40.28 -9.17 -45.55
N ARG A 167 41.22 -10.10 -45.75
CA ARG A 167 42.20 -10.56 -44.73
C ARG A 167 42.92 -9.36 -44.09
N LYS A 168 42.62 -9.06 -42.82
CA LYS A 168 43.51 -8.28 -41.95
C LYS A 168 44.59 -9.24 -41.42
N THR A 169 45.84 -9.01 -41.78
CA THR A 169 47.00 -9.83 -41.37
C THR A 169 47.44 -9.51 -39.94
N THR A 170 46.69 -10.02 -38.96
CA THR A 170 47.10 -9.96 -37.54
C THR A 170 48.27 -10.92 -37.31
N VAL A 171 49.48 -10.39 -37.17
CA VAL A 171 50.69 -11.20 -36.89
C VAL A 171 50.67 -11.67 -35.44
N VAL A 172 50.43 -12.96 -35.22
CA VAL A 172 50.60 -13.60 -33.92
C VAL A 172 52.09 -13.94 -33.76
N ILE A 173 52.78 -13.23 -32.86
CA ILE A 173 54.18 -13.49 -32.54
C ILE A 173 54.23 -14.62 -31.51
N HIS A 174 54.47 -15.85 -31.99
CA HIS A 174 54.90 -16.95 -31.13
C HIS A 174 56.36 -16.74 -30.70
N HIS A 175 56.68 -17.13 -29.47
CA HIS A 175 57.91 -16.70 -28.80
C HIS A 175 59.19 -17.42 -29.28
N ASP A 176 59.06 -18.47 -30.11
CA ASP A 176 60.16 -19.22 -30.71
C ASP A 176 60.17 -19.05 -32.24
N ILE A 177 61.05 -18.19 -32.74
CA ILE A 177 61.30 -18.01 -34.18
C ILE A 177 62.77 -18.31 -34.47
N LYS A 178 63.04 -19.44 -35.15
CA LYS A 178 64.38 -19.76 -35.67
C LYS A 178 64.85 -18.64 -36.61
N LYS A 179 66.14 -18.28 -36.51
CA LYS A 179 66.75 -17.04 -37.05
C LYS A 179 66.53 -16.83 -38.57
N ASP A 180 66.28 -17.89 -39.33
CA ASP A 180 66.34 -17.87 -40.79
C ASP A 180 65.21 -17.07 -41.48
N LYS A 181 64.12 -16.74 -40.76
CA LYS A 181 63.01 -15.94 -41.31
C LYS A 181 63.21 -14.41 -41.25
N LEU A 182 64.35 -13.91 -40.76
CA LEU A 182 64.64 -12.47 -40.65
C LEU A 182 65.25 -11.82 -41.91
N LYS A 183 65.64 -12.58 -42.93
CA LYS A 183 66.32 -12.08 -44.15
C LYS A 183 65.41 -11.31 -45.14
N LEU A 184 64.12 -11.16 -44.85
CA LEU A 184 63.11 -10.59 -45.76
C LEU A 184 62.33 -9.39 -45.17
N ALA A 185 62.85 -8.78 -44.10
CA ALA A 185 62.32 -7.54 -43.53
C ALA A 185 63.07 -6.30 -44.04
N SER A 186 62.39 -5.16 -44.18
CA SER A 186 63.03 -3.91 -44.62
C SER A 186 63.96 -3.33 -43.55
N LYS A 187 65.08 -2.70 -43.98
CA LYS A 187 66.10 -2.12 -43.09
C LYS A 187 65.51 -1.18 -42.02
N SER A 188 64.50 -0.39 -42.36
CA SER A 188 63.82 0.52 -41.43
C SER A 188 63.06 -0.22 -40.33
N LEU A 189 62.40 -1.34 -40.66
CA LEU A 189 61.61 -2.13 -39.72
C LEU A 189 62.50 -2.90 -38.74
N VAL A 190 63.65 -3.41 -39.19
CA VAL A 190 64.68 -4.01 -38.32
C VAL A 190 65.22 -2.96 -37.32
N LEU A 191 65.66 -1.80 -37.81
CA LEU A 191 66.14 -0.69 -36.96
C LEU A 191 65.09 -0.21 -35.95
N GLN A 192 63.80 -0.25 -36.32
CA GLN A 192 62.70 0.12 -35.43
C GLN A 192 62.47 -0.93 -34.34
N ILE A 193 62.58 -2.23 -34.66
CA ILE A 193 62.52 -3.32 -33.67
C ILE A 193 63.71 -3.25 -32.71
N GLU A 194 64.93 -3.02 -33.19
CA GLU A 194 66.12 -2.90 -32.35
C GLU A 194 66.03 -1.74 -31.35
N ARG A 195 65.54 -0.56 -31.79
CA ARG A 195 65.29 0.59 -30.90
C ARG A 195 64.22 0.30 -29.84
N ILE A 196 63.21 -0.49 -30.17
CA ILE A 196 62.15 -0.90 -29.22
C ILE A 196 62.68 -1.94 -28.23
N ALA A 197 63.43 -2.94 -28.71
CA ALA A 197 64.05 -3.97 -27.86
C ALA A 197 65.08 -3.38 -26.89
N LYS A 198 65.89 -2.41 -27.34
CA LYS A 198 66.85 -1.71 -26.47
C LYS A 198 66.13 -0.93 -25.36
N ARG A 199 65.09 -0.17 -25.70
CA ARG A 199 64.28 0.58 -24.71
C ARG A 199 63.49 -0.31 -23.74
N LEU A 200 63.04 -1.49 -24.16
CA LEU A 200 62.40 -2.47 -23.26
C LEU A 200 63.40 -3.13 -22.31
N LYS A 201 64.68 -3.26 -22.69
CA LYS A 201 65.76 -3.63 -21.77
C LYS A 201 66.11 -2.51 -20.77
N GLU A 202 66.02 -1.25 -21.21
CA GLU A 202 66.32 -0.08 -20.38
C GLU A 202 65.17 0.28 -19.42
N ASN A 203 63.92 -0.04 -19.73
CA ASN A 203 62.77 0.18 -18.84
C ASN A 203 61.62 -0.85 -19.09
N PRO A 204 61.42 -1.84 -18.20
CA PRO A 204 60.45 -2.92 -18.42
C PRO A 204 58.99 -2.49 -18.59
N ASN A 205 58.53 -1.45 -17.87
CA ASN A 205 57.11 -1.07 -17.81
C ASN A 205 56.68 -0.14 -18.98
N PHE A 206 57.56 0.12 -19.95
CA PHE A 206 57.37 1.08 -21.05
C PHE A 206 56.10 0.86 -21.91
N MET A 207 55.50 -0.33 -21.88
CA MET A 207 54.24 -0.60 -22.59
C MET A 207 52.99 -0.06 -21.88
N GLU A 208 52.97 0.00 -20.54
CA GLU A 208 51.77 0.46 -19.81
C GLU A 208 51.61 1.99 -19.86
N ASP A 209 52.69 2.76 -19.72
CA ASP A 209 52.66 4.24 -19.77
C ASP A 209 52.12 4.78 -21.10
N LYS A 210 52.25 4.01 -22.18
CA LYS A 210 51.70 4.37 -23.50
C LYS A 210 50.17 4.39 -23.55
N SER A 211 49.49 3.76 -22.60
CA SER A 211 48.03 3.82 -22.45
C SER A 211 47.52 5.12 -21.83
N LYS A 212 48.40 5.90 -21.16
CA LYS A 212 48.03 7.09 -20.37
C LYS A 212 48.47 8.43 -21.00
N ARG A 213 49.20 8.41 -22.12
CA ARG A 213 49.55 9.63 -22.87
C ARG A 213 48.68 9.79 -24.11
N THR A 214 47.58 10.50 -23.92
CA THR A 214 46.72 11.05 -24.98
C THR A 214 47.57 11.80 -26.00
N ARG A 215 47.37 11.55 -27.30
CA ARG A 215 47.92 12.43 -28.33
C ARG A 215 47.04 13.66 -28.45
N LEU A 216 47.54 14.80 -27.97
CA LEU A 216 47.07 16.10 -28.43
C LEU A 216 47.34 16.19 -29.94
N THR A 217 46.27 16.38 -30.72
CA THR A 217 46.32 16.69 -32.15
C THR A 217 45.65 18.04 -32.35
N ALA A 218 46.30 18.96 -33.08
CA ALA A 218 45.87 20.34 -33.19
C ALA A 218 44.52 20.47 -33.95
N ALA A 219 43.42 20.45 -33.20
CA ALA A 219 42.07 20.75 -33.66
C ALA A 219 41.20 21.47 -32.60
N ASP A 220 41.73 21.70 -31.39
CA ASP A 220 41.02 22.36 -30.29
C ASP A 220 41.02 23.88 -30.45
N SER A 221 40.21 24.38 -31.39
CA SER A 221 39.89 25.80 -31.53
C SER A 221 38.39 26.01 -31.82
N SER A 222 37.53 25.48 -30.96
CA SER A 222 36.10 25.78 -30.93
C SER A 222 35.76 26.59 -29.68
N LEU A 223 35.36 27.85 -29.89
CA LEU A 223 35.17 28.88 -28.86
C LEU A 223 33.90 28.72 -27.99
N TRP A 224 33.25 27.54 -28.00
CA TRP A 224 31.88 27.35 -27.51
C TRP A 224 31.65 26.10 -26.64
N ASN A 225 32.70 25.41 -26.19
CA ASN A 225 32.60 24.22 -25.34
C ASN A 225 32.93 24.51 -23.86
N GLU A 226 32.02 25.16 -23.12
CA GLU A 226 32.17 25.40 -21.67
C GLU A 226 31.48 24.37 -20.75
N SER A 227 30.69 23.44 -21.31
CA SER A 227 30.13 22.31 -20.54
C SER A 227 30.99 21.06 -20.68
N GLY A 228 31.64 20.64 -19.59
CA GLY A 228 32.60 19.53 -19.53
C GLY A 228 32.01 18.12 -19.67
N GLU A 229 31.33 17.83 -20.77
CA GLU A 229 30.88 16.48 -21.10
C GLU A 229 32.01 15.62 -21.71
N THR A 230 32.06 14.35 -21.32
CA THR A 230 33.09 13.42 -21.83
C THR A 230 32.87 13.07 -23.30
N PRO A 231 33.91 13.09 -24.16
CA PRO A 231 33.76 12.78 -25.59
C PRO A 231 33.11 11.42 -25.84
N VAL A 232 32.19 11.38 -26.80
CA VAL A 232 31.62 10.13 -27.31
C VAL A 232 32.64 9.46 -28.22
N GLU A 233 32.99 8.21 -27.94
CA GLU A 233 33.82 7.39 -28.83
C GLU A 233 33.08 7.12 -30.15
N PHE A 234 33.43 7.85 -31.20
CA PHE A 234 33.02 7.52 -32.57
C PHE A 234 33.76 6.26 -33.04
N SER A 235 33.03 5.28 -33.59
CA SER A 235 33.65 4.15 -34.28
C SER A 235 34.16 4.59 -35.66
N ASN A 236 35.40 4.22 -35.99
CA ASN A 236 36.04 4.53 -37.26
C ASN A 236 35.54 3.62 -38.42
N ASP A 237 34.25 3.28 -38.45
CA ASP A 237 33.63 2.42 -39.46
C ASP A 237 32.51 3.20 -40.20
N PRO A 238 32.71 3.61 -41.47
CA PRO A 238 31.81 4.53 -42.17
C PRO A 238 30.35 4.08 -42.34
N ASN A 239 30.04 2.81 -42.09
CA ASN A 239 28.68 2.25 -42.21
C ASN A 239 27.93 2.11 -40.87
N ASP A 240 28.48 2.55 -39.73
CA ASP A 240 27.84 2.36 -38.42
C ASP A 240 26.91 3.52 -37.99
N TYR A 241 26.02 3.95 -38.90
CA TYR A 241 25.02 5.02 -38.71
C TYR A 241 23.93 4.71 -37.66
N LEU A 242 24.07 3.62 -36.89
CA LEU A 242 23.20 3.25 -35.77
C LEU A 242 23.95 3.27 -34.42
N ALA A 243 25.25 3.59 -34.40
CA ALA A 243 26.08 3.57 -33.18
C ALA A 243 25.49 4.40 -32.03
N HIS A 244 24.95 5.58 -32.33
CA HIS A 244 24.33 6.51 -31.37
C HIS A 244 22.96 6.04 -30.84
N LEU A 245 22.29 5.08 -31.51
CA LEU A 245 21.04 4.47 -31.05
C LEU A 245 21.26 3.18 -30.24
N ARG A 246 22.48 2.65 -30.19
CA ARG A 246 22.80 1.52 -29.30
C ARG A 246 22.91 2.04 -27.86
N PRO A 247 22.21 1.44 -26.88
CA PRO A 247 22.35 1.86 -25.49
C PRO A 247 23.80 1.68 -25.04
N LYS A 248 24.41 2.72 -24.47
CA LYS A 248 25.76 2.66 -23.89
C LYS A 248 25.85 1.44 -22.98
N LYS A 249 26.87 0.60 -23.16
CA LYS A 249 27.15 -0.52 -22.25
C LYS A 249 27.59 0.03 -20.90
N VAL A 250 26.61 0.30 -20.03
CA VAL A 250 26.82 0.70 -18.64
C VAL A 250 27.69 -0.38 -17.98
N LYS A 251 28.90 -0.03 -17.57
CA LYS A 251 29.68 -0.89 -16.68
C LYS A 251 28.83 -1.13 -15.43
N LYS A 252 28.56 -2.40 -15.09
CA LYS A 252 27.99 -2.73 -13.79
C LYS A 252 28.85 -2.05 -12.71
N PRO A 253 28.25 -1.43 -11.68
CA PRO A 253 29.03 -1.01 -10.51
C PRO A 253 29.76 -2.23 -9.94
N ASN A 254 30.94 -2.04 -9.35
CA ASN A 254 31.67 -3.08 -8.62
C ASN A 254 30.97 -3.37 -7.27
N LEU A 255 29.75 -3.89 -7.35
CA LEU A 255 29.09 -4.58 -6.25
C LEU A 255 29.84 -5.90 -6.02
N PRO A 256 30.13 -6.28 -4.77
CA PRO A 256 30.75 -7.58 -4.50
C PRO A 256 29.77 -8.70 -4.87
N GLU A 257 30.14 -9.58 -5.80
CA GLU A 257 29.34 -10.77 -6.18
C GLU A 257 29.32 -11.86 -5.08
N THR A 258 29.78 -11.53 -3.86
CA THR A 258 29.72 -12.38 -2.68
C THR A 258 28.28 -12.60 -2.26
N LYS A 259 27.77 -13.82 -2.45
CA LYS A 259 26.57 -14.27 -1.72
C LYS A 259 26.84 -14.13 -0.21
N PRO A 260 25.93 -13.53 0.58
CA PRO A 260 26.21 -13.21 1.98
C PRO A 260 26.52 -14.45 2.83
N MET A 261 25.90 -15.59 2.53
CA MET A 261 26.20 -16.89 3.13
C MET A 261 26.04 -18.04 2.12
N ASN A 262 26.79 -19.14 2.32
CA ASN A 262 26.72 -20.35 1.51
C ASN A 262 25.72 -21.39 2.08
N ILE A 263 24.49 -20.95 2.39
CA ILE A 263 23.40 -21.82 2.85
C ILE A 263 22.60 -22.32 1.63
N PRO A 264 22.31 -23.62 1.49
CA PRO A 264 21.56 -24.14 0.35
C PRO A 264 20.12 -23.60 0.33
N ALA A 265 19.61 -23.26 -0.86
CA ALA A 265 18.28 -22.67 -1.01
C ALA A 265 17.11 -23.63 -0.68
N VAL A 266 17.40 -24.93 -0.61
CA VAL A 266 16.50 -26.00 -0.19
C VAL A 266 17.30 -26.89 0.77
N LYS A 267 16.81 -27.07 1.99
CA LYS A 267 17.35 -28.08 2.92
C LYS A 267 16.87 -29.46 2.46
N VAL A 268 17.67 -30.50 2.68
CA VAL A 268 17.24 -31.88 2.47
C VAL A 268 16.53 -32.35 3.74
N SER A 269 15.34 -32.91 3.63
CA SER A 269 14.58 -33.47 4.75
C SER A 269 15.26 -34.72 5.31
N HIS A 270 14.94 -35.08 6.56
CA HIS A 270 15.46 -36.30 7.17
C HIS A 270 14.93 -37.56 6.45
N SER A 271 15.71 -38.63 6.40
CA SER A 271 15.32 -39.93 5.82
C SER A 271 14.04 -40.49 6.46
N GLY A 272 13.91 -40.34 7.77
CA GLY A 272 12.73 -40.72 8.56
C GLY A 272 11.43 -39.99 8.20
N ALA A 273 11.48 -38.92 7.40
CA ALA A 273 10.30 -38.18 6.91
C ALA A 273 9.80 -38.70 5.54
N SER A 274 10.31 -39.83 5.07
CA SER A 274 9.72 -40.59 3.96
C SER A 274 8.29 -41.02 4.28
N TYR A 275 7.45 -41.22 3.26
CA TYR A 275 6.11 -41.81 3.43
C TYR A 275 6.19 -43.27 3.95
N ASN A 276 7.29 -43.95 3.62
CA ASN A 276 7.65 -45.28 4.10
C ASN A 276 9.16 -45.22 4.48
N PRO A 277 9.49 -44.85 5.73
CA PRO A 277 10.86 -44.75 6.20
C PRO A 277 11.40 -46.11 6.64
N SER A 278 12.73 -46.26 6.76
CA SER A 278 13.26 -47.40 7.52
C SER A 278 12.97 -47.20 9.02
N PHE A 279 12.77 -48.28 9.77
CA PHE A 279 12.49 -48.18 11.21
C PHE A 279 13.60 -47.41 11.97
N PRO A 280 14.91 -47.65 11.74
CA PRO A 280 15.96 -46.82 12.34
C PRO A 280 15.91 -45.35 11.93
N ASP A 281 15.65 -45.03 10.66
CA ASP A 281 15.54 -43.64 10.18
C ASP A 281 14.37 -42.89 10.82
N HIS A 282 13.24 -43.56 11.04
CA HIS A 282 12.05 -43.02 11.70
C HIS A 282 12.28 -42.80 13.19
N GLN A 283 12.85 -43.77 13.90
CA GLN A 283 13.19 -43.61 15.32
C GLN A 283 14.23 -42.49 15.54
N ASN A 284 15.23 -42.36 14.66
CA ASN A 284 16.18 -41.25 14.68
C ASN A 284 15.49 -39.88 14.50
N LEU A 285 14.44 -39.80 13.66
CA LEU A 285 13.66 -38.56 13.49
C LEU A 285 12.80 -38.25 14.73
N LEU A 286 12.14 -39.25 15.30
CA LEU A 286 11.36 -39.09 16.52
C LEU A 286 12.24 -38.65 17.69
N GLN A 287 13.43 -39.24 17.85
CA GLN A 287 14.40 -38.82 18.87
C GLN A 287 14.88 -37.38 18.65
N ALA A 288 15.20 -36.99 17.42
CA ALA A 288 15.61 -35.62 17.10
C ALA A 288 14.50 -34.58 17.33
N ALA A 289 13.22 -34.97 17.19
CA ALA A 289 12.08 -34.13 17.55
C ALA A 289 11.86 -34.07 19.08
N LEU A 290 11.96 -35.20 19.77
CA LEU A 290 11.86 -35.28 21.23
C LEU A 290 12.92 -34.43 21.93
N ASP A 291 14.18 -34.45 21.46
CA ASP A 291 15.26 -33.59 21.96
C ASP A 291 14.95 -32.08 21.80
N VAL A 292 14.16 -31.71 20.79
CA VAL A 292 13.72 -30.32 20.56
C VAL A 292 12.57 -29.93 21.49
N GLU A 293 11.60 -30.82 21.74
CA GLU A 293 10.52 -30.56 22.68
C GLU A 293 11.00 -30.56 24.14
N LEU A 294 11.76 -31.57 24.59
CA LEU A 294 12.37 -31.61 25.92
C LEU A 294 13.22 -30.35 26.21
N ARG A 295 13.86 -29.79 25.18
CA ARG A 295 14.61 -28.52 25.30
C ARG A 295 13.70 -27.30 25.46
N LYS A 296 12.55 -27.26 24.78
CA LYS A 296 11.54 -26.21 24.99
C LYS A 296 10.92 -26.32 26.37
N GLU A 297 10.63 -27.54 26.83
CA GLU A 297 10.07 -27.80 28.16
C GLU A 297 11.02 -27.31 29.26
N ARG A 298 12.30 -27.69 29.23
CA ARG A 298 13.30 -27.18 30.20
C ARG A 298 13.39 -25.65 30.20
N ILE A 299 13.36 -25.00 29.04
CA ILE A 299 13.35 -23.53 28.94
C ILE A 299 12.06 -22.95 29.54
N ASN A 300 10.92 -23.61 29.35
CA ASN A 300 9.62 -23.22 29.91
C ASN A 300 9.56 -23.45 31.43
N GLU A 301 10.21 -24.50 31.95
CA GLU A 301 10.37 -24.77 33.39
C GLU A 301 11.33 -23.76 34.04
N GLU A 302 12.47 -23.45 33.43
CA GLU A 302 13.36 -22.37 33.86
C GLU A 302 12.63 -21.02 33.86
N PHE A 303 11.79 -20.77 32.85
CA PHE A 303 11.01 -19.53 32.78
C PHE A 303 9.91 -19.49 33.86
N LYS A 304 9.21 -20.60 34.12
CA LYS A 304 8.27 -20.73 35.24
C LYS A 304 8.96 -20.53 36.59
N LYS A 305 10.13 -21.16 36.82
CA LYS A 305 10.94 -21.00 38.04
C LYS A 305 11.45 -19.56 38.25
N LYS A 306 11.62 -18.80 37.18
CA LYS A 306 11.93 -17.34 37.21
C LYS A 306 10.68 -16.45 37.32
N LEU A 307 9.49 -17.01 37.16
CA LEU A 307 8.21 -16.30 37.32
C LEU A 307 7.55 -16.57 38.69
N SER A 308 7.83 -17.74 39.29
CA SER A 308 7.51 -18.04 40.68
C SER A 308 8.43 -17.25 41.60
N TYR A 309 7.83 -16.41 42.45
CA TYR A 309 8.56 -15.72 43.52
C TYR A 309 9.09 -16.75 44.53
N PRO A 310 10.38 -16.73 44.92
CA PRO A 310 10.87 -17.58 46.00
C PRO A 310 10.23 -17.17 47.34
N PRO A 311 9.69 -18.09 48.15
CA PRO A 311 9.17 -17.79 49.48
C PRO A 311 10.27 -17.67 50.56
N GLU A 312 11.55 -17.77 50.16
CA GLU A 312 12.73 -17.84 51.04
C GLU A 312 13.41 -16.47 51.20
N LEU A 313 12.64 -15.38 51.12
CA LEU A 313 13.12 -13.98 51.17
C LEU A 313 12.49 -13.15 52.30
N ASP A 314 11.62 -13.73 53.12
CA ASP A 314 11.06 -13.06 54.31
C ASP A 314 11.95 -13.29 55.57
N ASP A 315 12.83 -14.30 55.57
CA ASP A 315 13.67 -14.71 56.73
C ASP A 315 15.19 -14.49 56.47
N ILE A 316 15.62 -13.25 56.21
CA ILE A 316 17.04 -12.85 56.26
C ILE A 316 17.16 -11.55 57.08
N ASP A 317 17.55 -11.69 58.36
CA ASP A 317 17.88 -10.57 59.24
C ASP A 317 19.17 -9.84 58.78
N ASP A 318 19.16 -8.51 58.92
CA ASP A 318 20.33 -7.64 58.73
C ASP A 318 21.33 -7.78 59.91
N GLU A 319 22.18 -8.82 59.92
CA GLU A 319 23.54 -8.73 60.53
C GLU A 319 24.49 -9.79 59.92
N ASN A 320 25.35 -9.38 58.98
CA ASN A 320 26.80 -9.71 58.92
C ASN A 320 27.45 -8.99 57.72
N PHE A 321 28.15 -7.89 58.01
CA PHE A 321 28.98 -7.12 57.10
C PHE A 321 30.39 -7.08 57.71
N PHE A 322 31.45 -7.13 56.87
CA PHE A 322 32.79 -7.64 57.19
C PHE A 322 32.84 -9.19 57.33
N ASP A 323 33.95 -9.90 57.09
CA ASP A 323 35.35 -9.43 56.91
C ASP A 323 36.21 -10.29 55.94
N SER A 324 37.41 -9.78 55.63
CA SER A 324 38.63 -10.47 55.14
C SER A 324 38.67 -11.18 53.77
N ASP A 325 39.59 -10.71 52.91
CA ASP A 325 40.33 -11.50 51.90
C ASP A 325 41.54 -12.21 52.55
N GLU A 326 42.06 -13.32 51.98
CA GLU A 326 43.51 -13.64 51.85
C GLU A 326 43.79 -15.06 51.25
N ASP A 327 44.27 -15.08 49.99
CA ASP A 327 45.42 -15.79 49.37
C ASP A 327 45.89 -17.26 49.60
N GLU A 328 46.54 -17.76 48.53
CA GLU A 328 47.68 -18.71 48.38
C GLU A 328 47.64 -20.26 48.67
N ASP A 329 47.67 -21.02 47.56
CA ASP A 329 48.73 -21.96 47.09
C ASP A 329 49.10 -23.37 47.69
N GLN A 330 49.55 -24.22 46.74
CA GLN A 330 50.57 -25.30 46.80
C GLN A 330 50.30 -26.81 47.12
N GLU A 331 51.20 -27.61 46.54
CA GLU A 331 51.10 -29.00 46.05
C GLU A 331 51.60 -30.16 46.99
N THR A 332 51.51 -31.40 46.46
CA THR A 332 52.42 -32.56 46.62
C THR A 332 52.32 -33.61 47.77
N GLN A 333 51.79 -34.79 47.38
CA GLN A 333 52.32 -36.18 47.47
C GLN A 333 52.97 -36.83 48.74
N GLU A 334 52.39 -37.99 49.08
CA GLU A 334 53.01 -39.32 49.39
C GLU A 334 54.03 -39.52 50.54
N THR A 335 53.74 -40.49 51.44
CA THR A 335 54.25 -41.89 51.35
C THR A 335 53.84 -42.75 52.57
N GLU A 336 53.71 -44.08 52.38
CA GLU A 336 53.76 -45.09 53.45
C GLU A 336 54.69 -46.24 53.04
N LYS A 337 55.29 -46.94 54.02
CA LYS A 337 56.26 -48.03 53.78
C LYS A 337 55.84 -49.33 54.48
N VAL A 338 56.11 -50.45 53.81
CA VAL A 338 56.02 -51.81 54.38
C VAL A 338 57.43 -52.29 54.75
N ALA A 339 57.56 -52.95 55.90
CA ALA A 339 58.78 -53.64 56.34
C ALA A 339 58.55 -55.17 56.38
N VAL A 340 59.63 -55.94 56.24
CA VAL A 340 59.61 -57.41 56.12
C VAL A 340 60.68 -58.02 57.03
N GLU A 341 60.32 -59.05 57.78
CA GLU A 341 61.27 -59.96 58.45
C GLU A 341 60.87 -61.42 58.24
N THR A 342 61.88 -62.29 58.13
CA THR A 342 61.76 -63.76 58.13
C THR A 342 63.07 -64.36 58.60
N PHE A 343 63.02 -65.36 59.50
CA PHE A 343 64.19 -66.12 59.93
C PHE A 343 63.88 -67.63 60.06
N LEU A 344 64.94 -68.44 60.08
CA LEU A 344 64.94 -69.91 60.06
C LEU A 344 64.80 -70.48 61.51
N MET A 345 64.83 -71.78 61.85
CA MET A 345 65.14 -73.04 61.14
C MET A 345 64.63 -74.26 61.97
N GLY A 346 64.67 -75.49 61.43
CA GLY A 346 64.79 -76.73 62.25
C GLY A 346 63.51 -77.58 62.44
N PRO A 347 63.58 -78.95 62.51
CA PRO A 347 62.38 -79.80 62.45
C PRO A 347 62.19 -80.84 63.60
N ALA A 348 61.06 -81.56 63.50
CA ALA A 348 60.76 -82.91 64.01
C ALA A 348 60.29 -83.12 65.47
N LYS A 349 58.97 -83.24 65.65
CA LYS A 349 58.27 -84.51 65.99
C LYS A 349 56.76 -84.41 65.77
N GLU A 350 56.10 -85.55 65.53
CA GLU A 350 54.68 -85.60 65.15
C GLU A 350 53.73 -85.61 66.35
N GLN A 351 52.64 -84.83 66.29
CA GLN A 351 51.46 -84.96 67.16
C GLN A 351 50.16 -84.65 66.38
N ARG A 352 49.04 -85.26 66.80
CA ARG A 352 47.74 -85.16 66.12
C ARG A 352 47.16 -83.73 66.17
N LYS A 353 47.01 -83.09 65.01
CA LYS A 353 46.49 -81.72 64.87
C LYS A 353 45.00 -81.59 65.25
N THR A 354 44.69 -80.58 66.06
CA THR A 354 43.34 -80.37 66.64
C THR A 354 42.38 -79.61 65.70
N ARG A 355 41.10 -79.52 66.09
CA ARG A 355 40.02 -78.88 65.30
C ARG A 355 40.32 -77.41 64.93
N ALA A 356 41.10 -76.71 65.75
CA ALA A 356 41.51 -75.32 65.51
C ALA A 356 42.46 -75.18 64.31
N GLU A 357 43.45 -76.09 64.17
CA GLU A 357 44.38 -76.04 63.04
C GLU A 357 43.68 -76.33 61.71
N ARG A 358 42.72 -77.27 61.68
CA ARG A 358 41.91 -77.52 60.46
C ARG A 358 41.16 -76.26 60.01
N LYS A 359 40.58 -75.48 60.94
CA LYS A 359 39.99 -74.16 60.63
C LYS A 359 41.04 -73.13 60.17
N LYS A 360 42.24 -73.11 60.76
CA LYS A 360 43.33 -72.18 60.38
C LYS A 360 43.88 -72.45 58.98
N VAL A 361 44.01 -73.73 58.60
CA VAL A 361 44.37 -74.15 57.23
C VAL A 361 43.26 -73.82 56.23
N ALA A 362 41.99 -74.14 56.55
CA ALA A 362 40.85 -73.81 55.69
C ALA A 362 40.75 -72.30 55.43
N ARG A 363 40.88 -71.46 56.47
CA ARG A 363 40.87 -70.00 56.35
C ARG A 363 42.06 -69.44 55.54
N LYS A 364 43.24 -70.07 55.59
CA LYS A 364 44.35 -69.73 54.68
C LYS A 364 44.04 -70.12 53.23
N ALA A 365 43.48 -71.30 52.98
CA ALA A 365 43.11 -71.73 51.63
C ALA A 365 41.98 -70.87 51.02
N GLU A 366 41.02 -70.43 51.84
CA GLU A 366 39.97 -69.49 51.43
C GLU A 366 40.53 -68.10 51.13
N ALA A 367 41.46 -67.59 51.94
CA ALA A 367 42.14 -66.31 51.69
C ALA A 367 42.92 -66.35 50.36
N VAL A 368 43.69 -67.41 50.10
CA VAL A 368 44.41 -67.59 48.82
C VAL A 368 43.45 -67.69 47.63
N ARG A 369 42.30 -68.36 47.77
CA ARG A 369 41.26 -68.37 46.73
C ARG A 369 40.64 -66.99 46.48
N LYS A 370 40.39 -66.19 47.53
CA LYS A 370 39.89 -64.83 47.41
C LYS A 370 40.91 -63.89 46.76
N GLU A 371 42.19 -64.02 47.11
CA GLU A 371 43.28 -63.26 46.49
C GLU A 371 43.47 -63.62 45.01
N ALA A 372 43.38 -64.90 44.65
CA ALA A 372 43.38 -65.36 43.26
C ALA A 372 42.18 -64.79 42.47
N HIS A 373 40.97 -64.87 43.03
CA HIS A 373 39.76 -64.31 42.41
C HIS A 373 39.88 -62.80 42.21
N LEU A 374 40.41 -62.05 43.19
CA LEU A 374 40.66 -60.61 43.05
C LEU A 374 41.69 -60.30 41.95
N LYS A 375 42.76 -61.12 41.83
CA LYS A 375 43.76 -60.98 40.76
C LYS A 375 43.19 -61.28 39.37
N ASP A 376 42.30 -62.27 39.23
CA ASP A 376 41.64 -62.56 37.95
C ASP A 376 40.54 -61.54 37.62
N GLN A 377 39.80 -61.05 38.61
CA GLN A 377 38.85 -59.95 38.44
C GLN A 377 39.56 -58.64 38.06
N ALA A 378 40.77 -58.39 38.57
CA ALA A 378 41.62 -57.28 38.13
C ALA A 378 42.14 -57.48 36.69
N LYS A 379 42.48 -58.70 36.26
CA LYS A 379 42.79 -58.99 34.84
C LYS A 379 41.60 -58.71 33.93
N ILE A 380 40.39 -59.14 34.33
CA ILE A 380 39.15 -58.88 33.58
C ILE A 380 38.90 -57.37 33.49
N ASN A 381 39.01 -56.61 34.58
CA ASN A 381 38.88 -55.15 34.55
C ASN A 381 39.96 -54.48 33.68
N ASN A 382 41.19 -55.01 33.65
CA ASN A 382 42.25 -54.54 32.74
C ASN A 382 42.02 -54.92 31.26
N GLN A 383 41.26 -55.98 30.98
CA GLN A 383 40.80 -56.30 29.62
C GLN A 383 39.60 -55.42 29.22
N VAL A 384 38.63 -55.21 30.12
CA VAL A 384 37.48 -54.31 29.90
C VAL A 384 37.93 -52.87 29.70
N THR A 385 38.90 -52.36 30.45
CA THR A 385 39.46 -51.00 30.24
C THR A 385 40.28 -50.90 28.95
N LYS A 386 40.95 -51.97 28.50
CA LYS A 386 41.56 -52.02 27.16
C LYS A 386 40.51 -52.01 26.04
N ILE A 387 39.44 -52.81 26.16
CA ILE A 387 38.32 -52.82 25.21
C ILE A 387 37.64 -51.44 25.19
N ALA A 388 37.43 -50.81 26.35
CA ALA A 388 36.90 -49.46 26.43
C ALA A 388 37.82 -48.41 25.80
N LYS A 389 39.16 -48.54 25.92
CA LYS A 389 40.12 -47.70 25.18
C LYS A 389 40.01 -47.91 23.67
N ILE A 390 40.02 -49.16 23.20
CA ILE A 390 39.90 -49.50 21.78
C ILE A 390 38.57 -48.98 21.22
N GLN A 391 37.46 -49.16 21.94
CA GLN A 391 36.16 -48.60 21.56
C GLN A 391 36.18 -47.07 21.55
N LYS A 392 36.88 -46.42 22.48
CA LYS A 392 37.04 -44.96 22.52
C LYS A 392 37.94 -44.44 21.39
N GLU A 393 38.90 -45.23 20.93
CA GLU A 393 39.77 -44.93 19.78
C GLU A 393 39.05 -45.15 18.45
N ILE A 394 38.30 -46.25 18.28
CA ILE A 394 37.40 -46.49 17.14
C ILE A 394 36.36 -45.36 17.07
N ASN A 395 35.65 -45.11 18.17
CA ASN A 395 34.68 -44.01 18.24
C ASN A 395 35.37 -42.65 17.99
N ALA A 396 36.63 -42.43 18.35
CA ALA A 396 37.35 -41.19 18.04
C ALA A 396 37.76 -41.07 16.57
N GLN A 397 38.03 -42.19 15.89
CA GLN A 397 38.28 -42.22 14.44
C GLN A 397 36.99 -42.02 13.63
N GLU A 398 35.89 -42.67 14.02
CA GLU A 398 34.58 -42.53 13.36
C GLU A 398 33.92 -41.17 13.66
N SER A 399 33.98 -40.70 14.91
CA SER A 399 33.40 -39.40 15.30
C SER A 399 34.28 -38.20 15.00
N ALA A 400 35.47 -38.38 14.40
CA ALA A 400 36.41 -37.32 14.03
C ALA A 400 35.72 -36.22 13.20
N PRO A 401 35.29 -35.10 13.81
CA PRO A 401 34.40 -34.20 13.11
C PRO A 401 35.23 -33.40 12.11
N LYS A 402 34.78 -33.35 10.85
CA LYS A 402 35.07 -32.17 10.02
C LYS A 402 34.51 -30.97 10.79
N LYS A 403 35.38 -30.24 11.52
CA LYS A 403 35.01 -29.12 12.40
C LYS A 403 34.41 -27.97 11.59
N GLN A 404 33.15 -28.13 11.20
CA GLN A 404 32.31 -27.04 10.75
C GLN A 404 32.23 -26.06 11.93
N LYS A 405 32.98 -24.96 11.82
CA LYS A 405 32.86 -23.83 12.74
C LYS A 405 31.37 -23.50 12.82
N LYS A 406 30.77 -23.52 14.03
CA LYS A 406 29.38 -23.09 14.24
C LYS A 406 29.27 -21.64 13.77
N THR A 407 28.84 -21.45 12.52
CA THR A 407 28.62 -20.12 11.95
C THR A 407 27.52 -19.46 12.76
N LYS A 408 27.83 -18.34 13.43
CA LYS A 408 26.80 -17.51 14.07
C LYS A 408 25.71 -17.25 13.02
N ALA A 409 24.45 -17.44 13.40
CA ALA A 409 23.34 -17.29 12.47
C ALA A 409 23.39 -15.88 11.84
N PRO A 410 23.33 -15.76 10.50
CA PRO A 410 23.46 -14.48 9.83
C PRO A 410 22.25 -13.62 10.17
N ARG A 411 22.50 -12.41 10.68
CA ARG A 411 21.47 -11.47 11.13
C ARG A 411 21.35 -10.30 10.16
N LEU A 412 20.31 -10.30 9.35
CA LEU A 412 19.88 -9.13 8.59
C LEU A 412 18.81 -8.39 9.41
N GLY A 413 19.19 -7.27 10.02
CA GLY A 413 18.32 -6.41 10.82
C GLY A 413 17.95 -6.93 12.22
N PRO A 414 17.07 -6.21 12.94
CA PRO A 414 16.26 -6.63 14.09
C PRO A 414 16.54 -7.97 14.78
N LEU A 415 16.13 -9.05 14.12
CA LEU A 415 15.69 -10.29 14.78
C LEU A 415 16.49 -11.52 14.29
N LEU A 416 16.13 -12.68 14.82
CA LEU A 416 16.65 -13.99 14.36
C LEU A 416 15.53 -14.78 13.68
N SER A 417 15.86 -15.50 12.62
CA SER A 417 14.95 -16.42 11.96
C SER A 417 14.65 -17.59 12.91
N LYS A 418 13.43 -17.66 13.44
CA LYS A 418 12.97 -18.82 14.22
C LYS A 418 12.94 -20.04 13.30
N PRO A 419 13.51 -21.20 13.70
CA PRO A 419 13.38 -22.44 12.93
C PRO A 419 11.91 -22.88 12.87
N LEU A 420 11.54 -23.63 11.83
CA LEU A 420 10.24 -24.29 11.75
C LEU A 420 10.27 -25.54 12.65
N PRO A 421 9.12 -26.00 13.19
CA PRO A 421 9.04 -27.28 13.85
C PRO A 421 9.43 -28.41 12.88
N LEU A 422 9.95 -29.51 13.41
CA LEU A 422 10.16 -30.73 12.62
C LEU A 422 8.80 -31.35 12.31
N GLU A 423 8.54 -31.58 11.03
CA GLU A 423 7.34 -32.28 10.57
C GLU A 423 7.59 -33.79 10.68
N ILE A 424 6.79 -34.45 11.51
CA ILE A 424 6.94 -35.87 11.88
C ILE A 424 5.58 -36.56 11.83
N LYS A 425 5.60 -37.89 11.65
CA LYS A 425 4.46 -38.77 11.82
C LYS A 425 4.72 -39.71 12.99
N LEU A 426 3.72 -39.93 13.84
CA LEU A 426 3.77 -41.01 14.81
C LEU A 426 3.71 -42.37 14.08
N THR A 427 4.14 -43.45 14.74
CA THR A 427 4.18 -44.79 14.14
C THR A 427 2.81 -45.24 13.60
N ASP A 428 1.73 -44.89 14.32
CA ASP A 428 0.34 -45.20 13.95
C ASP A 428 -0.20 -44.35 12.78
N GLU A 429 0.52 -43.29 12.40
CA GLU A 429 0.14 -42.35 11.33
C GLU A 429 0.90 -42.59 10.01
N LEU A 430 1.82 -43.55 9.98
CA LEU A 430 2.61 -43.89 8.79
C LEU A 430 1.72 -44.56 7.72
N PRO A 431 1.60 -43.98 6.51
CA PRO A 431 0.71 -44.53 5.48
C PRO A 431 1.36 -45.67 4.69
N GLU A 432 0.82 -46.88 4.82
CA GLU A 432 1.21 -48.08 4.04
C GLU A 432 1.27 -47.89 2.51
N SER A 433 0.56 -46.87 2.00
CA SER A 433 0.39 -46.62 0.57
C SER A 433 0.32 -45.12 0.29
N LEU A 434 0.88 -44.71 -0.85
CA LEU A 434 0.83 -43.33 -1.36
C LEU A 434 -0.60 -42.79 -1.55
N LEU A 435 -1.60 -43.66 -1.70
CA LEU A 435 -3.01 -43.25 -1.76
C LEU A 435 -3.58 -42.82 -0.40
N LYS A 436 -2.96 -43.23 0.72
CA LYS A 436 -3.30 -42.80 2.08
C LYS A 436 -2.46 -41.60 2.55
N LEU A 437 -1.51 -41.13 1.74
CA LEU A 437 -0.59 -40.05 2.11
C LEU A 437 -1.31 -38.69 2.12
N LYS A 438 -1.56 -38.15 3.32
CA LYS A 438 -1.89 -36.74 3.50
C LYS A 438 -0.64 -35.88 3.19
N PRO A 439 -0.77 -34.77 2.45
CA PRO A 439 0.31 -33.81 2.29
C PRO A 439 0.45 -32.99 3.58
N GLU A 440 1.68 -32.89 4.08
CA GLU A 440 2.03 -32.10 5.25
C GLU A 440 2.92 -30.90 4.89
N GLY A 441 3.03 -29.98 5.85
CA GLY A 441 3.85 -28.78 5.76
C GLY A 441 3.29 -27.66 4.89
N ASN A 442 4.08 -26.58 4.80
CA ASN A 442 3.72 -25.42 4.00
C ASN A 442 4.94 -24.86 3.28
N LEU A 443 5.07 -25.24 2.00
CA LEU A 443 6.18 -24.86 1.14
C LEU A 443 6.39 -23.34 1.01
N PHE A 444 5.37 -22.51 1.23
CA PHE A 444 5.55 -21.05 1.28
C PHE A 444 6.27 -20.60 2.56
N LYS A 445 5.98 -21.21 3.72
CA LYS A 445 6.72 -20.96 4.96
C LYS A 445 8.17 -21.41 4.83
N ASP A 446 8.43 -22.59 4.29
CA ASP A 446 9.78 -23.11 4.03
C ASP A 446 10.59 -22.18 3.12
N ARG A 447 9.98 -21.73 2.01
CA ARG A 447 10.64 -20.84 1.05
C ARG A 447 10.88 -19.46 1.64
N PHE A 448 9.95 -18.93 2.45
CA PHE A 448 10.10 -17.66 3.14
C PHE A 448 11.19 -17.72 4.22
N GLN A 449 11.21 -18.76 5.06
CA GLN A 449 12.29 -19.00 6.02
C GLN A 449 13.64 -19.19 5.32
N SER A 450 13.69 -19.97 4.23
CA SER A 450 14.90 -20.15 3.43
C SER A 450 15.43 -18.82 2.87
N LEU A 451 14.57 -17.85 2.54
CA LEU A 451 14.96 -16.51 2.11
C LEU A 451 15.47 -15.64 3.28
N GLN A 452 14.93 -15.84 4.49
CA GLN A 452 15.41 -15.18 5.72
C GLN A 452 16.76 -15.72 6.18
N GLU A 453 16.91 -17.05 6.29
CA GLU A 453 18.17 -17.71 6.70
C GLU A 453 19.33 -17.42 5.73
N ARG A 454 19.04 -17.26 4.43
CA ARG A 454 20.02 -16.84 3.42
C ARG A 454 20.28 -15.32 3.40
N SER A 455 19.65 -14.55 4.28
CA SER A 455 19.74 -13.08 4.34
C SER A 455 19.40 -12.40 3.01
N ILE A 456 18.40 -12.92 2.29
CA ILE A 456 17.83 -12.32 1.07
C ILE A 456 16.60 -11.47 1.42
N ILE A 457 15.88 -11.85 2.48
CA ILE A 457 14.76 -11.10 3.06
C ILE A 457 15.04 -10.88 4.55
N GLU A 458 14.70 -9.70 5.06
CA GLU A 458 14.83 -9.37 6.49
C GLU A 458 13.83 -10.17 7.35
N THR A 459 14.24 -10.60 8.54
CA THR A 459 13.34 -11.23 9.50
C THR A 459 12.45 -10.18 10.16
N ARG A 460 11.17 -10.14 9.75
CA ARG A 460 10.14 -9.22 10.27
C ARG A 460 8.99 -9.99 10.91
N VAL A 461 8.27 -9.33 11.81
CA VAL A 461 7.05 -9.84 12.46
C VAL A 461 5.87 -9.01 11.95
N PRO A 462 4.70 -9.60 11.63
CA PRO A 462 3.49 -8.83 11.35
C PRO A 462 3.15 -7.93 12.54
N GLN A 463 2.83 -6.66 12.31
CA GLN A 463 2.55 -5.74 13.41
C GLN A 463 1.22 -6.09 14.08
N GLY A 464 1.31 -6.77 15.23
CA GLY A 464 0.18 -7.03 16.09
C GLY A 464 -0.16 -5.81 16.95
N LEU A 465 -1.40 -5.77 17.41
CA LEU A 465 -1.84 -4.91 18.52
C LEU A 465 -1.20 -5.43 19.83
N ASP A 466 0.12 -5.30 20.00
CA ASP A 466 0.87 -5.84 21.13
C ASP A 466 0.42 -5.23 22.47
N ASN A 467 -0.09 -3.99 22.43
CA ASN A 467 -1.05 -3.45 23.39
C ASN A 467 -2.26 -2.92 22.60
N PRO A 468 -3.44 -3.56 22.66
CA PRO A 468 -4.62 -3.10 21.92
C PRO A 468 -5.33 -1.93 22.65
N PRO A 469 -5.90 -0.96 21.93
CA PRO A 469 -6.87 -0.04 22.53
C PRO A 469 -8.17 -0.78 22.85
N ASN A 470 -8.89 -0.33 23.89
CA ASN A 470 -10.19 -0.90 24.30
C ASN A 470 -11.26 -0.80 23.19
N TYR A 471 -11.13 0.22 22.35
CA TYR A 471 -12.00 0.51 21.22
C TYR A 471 -11.19 0.81 19.95
N ILE A 472 -11.70 0.37 18.81
CA ILE A 472 -11.22 0.80 17.50
C ILE A 472 -12.32 1.59 16.81
N VAL A 473 -12.04 2.86 16.52
CA VAL A 473 -12.89 3.71 15.69
C VAL A 473 -12.36 3.68 14.25
N ALA A 474 -13.26 3.51 13.28
CA ALA A 474 -12.91 3.51 11.86
C ALA A 474 -13.86 4.44 11.09
N ASP A 475 -13.36 5.64 10.78
CA ASP A 475 -14.04 6.65 9.95
C ASP A 475 -13.75 6.43 8.45
N TYR A 476 -14.80 6.52 7.63
CA TYR A 476 -14.79 6.39 6.17
C TYR A 476 -15.60 7.49 5.45
N LEU A 477 -16.36 8.36 6.14
CA LEU A 477 -17.39 9.20 5.52
C LEU A 477 -17.02 10.69 5.47
N ALA A 478 -16.58 11.15 4.30
CA ALA A 478 -16.56 12.58 3.95
C ALA A 478 -17.80 12.97 3.13
N GLU A 479 -18.09 14.28 3.01
CA GLU A 479 -19.16 14.81 2.14
C GLU A 479 -19.01 14.33 0.68
N VAL A 480 -17.76 14.14 0.22
CA VAL A 480 -17.43 13.53 -1.08
C VAL A 480 -17.78 12.03 -1.13
N THR A 481 -17.50 11.26 -0.07
CA THR A 481 -17.82 9.82 0.02
C THR A 481 -19.33 9.60 -0.08
N MET A 482 -20.14 10.43 0.57
CA MET A 482 -21.61 10.34 0.51
C MET A 482 -22.13 10.48 -0.93
N GLY A 483 -21.56 11.38 -1.73
CA GLY A 483 -21.89 11.50 -3.16
C GLY A 483 -21.50 10.28 -4.00
N ILE A 484 -20.42 9.58 -3.63
CA ILE A 484 -20.00 8.31 -4.28
C ILE A 484 -20.97 7.19 -3.91
N LEU A 485 -21.27 7.02 -2.61
CA LEU A 485 -22.21 6.00 -2.12
C LEU A 485 -23.63 6.22 -2.64
N ALA A 486 -24.09 7.47 -2.78
CA ALA A 486 -25.39 7.78 -3.37
C ALA A 486 -25.47 7.34 -4.85
N ARG A 487 -24.37 7.49 -5.60
CA ARG A 487 -24.25 6.99 -6.97
C ARG A 487 -24.15 5.46 -7.04
N GLN A 488 -23.49 4.81 -6.08
CA GLN A 488 -23.37 3.35 -5.97
C GLN A 488 -24.72 2.70 -5.63
N SER A 489 -25.43 3.28 -4.66
CA SER A 489 -26.78 2.90 -4.23
C SER A 489 -27.77 3.03 -5.40
N LYS A 490 -27.79 4.18 -6.09
CA LYS A 490 -28.62 4.41 -7.30
C LYS A 490 -28.22 3.54 -8.52
N ALA A 491 -27.11 2.81 -8.44
CA ALA A 491 -26.68 1.81 -9.42
C ALA A 491 -26.92 0.36 -8.95
N ASN A 492 -27.66 0.16 -7.85
CA ASN A 492 -27.94 -1.13 -7.20
C ASN A 492 -26.67 -1.91 -6.79
N ARG A 493 -25.62 -1.22 -6.33
CA ARG A 493 -24.34 -1.81 -5.90
C ARG A 493 -24.08 -1.70 -4.38
N GLY A 494 -25.14 -1.61 -3.59
CA GLY A 494 -25.07 -1.32 -2.15
C GLY A 494 -24.88 0.17 -1.83
N GLY A 495 -25.08 0.53 -0.56
CA GLY A 495 -24.95 1.91 -0.06
C GLY A 495 -23.85 2.10 0.99
N PHE A 496 -23.05 1.08 1.25
CA PHE A 496 -22.02 1.03 2.30
C PHE A 496 -20.62 0.78 1.73
N VAL A 497 -19.58 0.97 2.54
CA VAL A 497 -18.18 0.75 2.17
C VAL A 497 -17.84 -0.74 2.20
N THR A 498 -17.80 -1.36 1.02
CA THR A 498 -17.53 -2.78 0.80
C THR A 498 -16.18 -3.23 1.34
N GLU A 499 -15.15 -2.40 1.15
CA GLU A 499 -13.76 -2.65 1.49
C GLU A 499 -13.53 -2.84 3.00
N PHE A 500 -14.36 -2.20 3.84
CA PHE A 500 -14.35 -2.45 5.28
C PHE A 500 -14.76 -3.89 5.62
N VAL A 501 -15.76 -4.44 4.93
CA VAL A 501 -16.23 -5.82 5.16
C VAL A 501 -15.27 -6.82 4.53
N ASP A 502 -15.01 -6.67 3.23
CA ASP A 502 -14.31 -7.67 2.40
C ASP A 502 -12.80 -7.73 2.68
N GLU A 503 -12.16 -6.62 3.04
CA GLU A 503 -10.73 -6.58 3.35
C GLU A 503 -10.43 -6.37 4.84
N VAL A 504 -11.01 -5.36 5.49
CA VAL A 504 -10.59 -4.96 6.84
C VAL A 504 -11.12 -5.93 7.90
N PHE A 505 -12.42 -6.22 7.90
CA PHE A 505 -13.03 -7.14 8.86
C PHE A 505 -12.55 -8.58 8.65
N VAL A 506 -12.67 -9.13 7.42
CA VAL A 506 -12.31 -10.53 7.12
C VAL A 506 -10.86 -10.87 7.49
N ARG A 507 -9.90 -9.96 7.26
CA ARG A 507 -8.48 -10.19 7.65
C ARG A 507 -8.24 -10.17 9.16
N ASN A 508 -9.12 -9.52 9.94
CA ASN A 508 -8.91 -9.25 11.36
C ASN A 508 -9.90 -9.97 12.30
N ALA A 509 -10.98 -10.58 11.81
CA ALA A 509 -12.08 -11.14 12.63
C ALA A 509 -11.59 -12.06 13.77
N ASN A 510 -10.64 -12.96 13.50
CA ASN A 510 -10.02 -13.82 14.51
C ASN A 510 -9.28 -13.02 15.60
N SER A 511 -8.59 -11.94 15.25
CA SER A 511 -7.90 -11.05 16.19
C SER A 511 -8.87 -10.20 17.01
N ILE A 512 -9.97 -9.77 16.40
CA ILE A 512 -11.04 -8.97 17.03
C ILE A 512 -11.66 -9.77 18.18
N VAL A 513 -12.10 -11.00 17.93
CA VAL A 513 -12.71 -11.85 18.98
C VAL A 513 -11.66 -12.33 19.98
N LYS A 514 -10.46 -12.75 19.55
CA LYS A 514 -9.41 -13.19 20.48
C LYS A 514 -8.94 -12.10 21.45
N LYS A 515 -9.12 -10.83 21.12
CA LYS A 515 -8.76 -9.67 21.97
C LYS A 515 -9.97 -8.90 22.51
N ASN A 516 -11.19 -9.41 22.31
CA ASN A 516 -12.45 -8.78 22.71
C ASN A 516 -12.57 -7.29 22.30
N LEU A 517 -12.17 -6.97 21.06
CA LEU A 517 -12.10 -5.59 20.57
C LEU A 517 -13.49 -5.09 20.16
N LYS A 518 -13.93 -3.98 20.75
CA LYS A 518 -15.13 -3.27 20.32
C LYS A 518 -14.78 -2.37 19.12
N ILE A 519 -15.55 -2.45 18.03
CA ILE A 519 -15.36 -1.62 16.83
C ILE A 519 -16.56 -0.71 16.62
N ILE A 520 -16.32 0.57 16.34
CA ILE A 520 -17.36 1.55 15.99
C ILE A 520 -16.97 2.21 14.65
N THR A 521 -17.87 2.20 13.67
CA THR A 521 -17.58 2.70 12.32
C THR A 521 -18.77 3.32 11.62
N ASN A 522 -18.54 4.35 10.82
CA ASN A 522 -19.53 4.93 9.92
C ASN A 522 -19.53 4.31 8.50
N ALA A 523 -18.83 3.17 8.30
CA ALA A 523 -18.76 2.44 7.03
C ALA A 523 -20.14 2.03 6.45
N GLY A 524 -21.21 2.06 7.25
CA GLY A 524 -22.57 1.78 6.80
C GLY A 524 -23.13 2.78 5.79
N GLY A 525 -22.68 4.04 5.81
CA GLY A 525 -23.00 5.04 4.78
C GLY A 525 -24.51 5.25 4.60
N LEU A 526 -25.03 4.87 3.43
CA LEU A 526 -26.45 4.95 3.06
C LEU A 526 -27.22 3.63 3.27
N ASP A 527 -26.56 2.57 3.76
CA ASP A 527 -27.23 1.32 4.12
C ASP A 527 -26.53 0.58 5.28
N PRO A 528 -26.65 1.08 6.52
CA PRO A 528 -26.01 0.46 7.70
C PRO A 528 -26.53 -0.95 7.99
N VAL A 529 -27.79 -1.23 7.65
CA VAL A 529 -28.41 -2.56 7.83
C VAL A 529 -27.84 -3.55 6.83
N ALA A 530 -27.69 -3.20 5.55
CA ALA A 530 -27.02 -4.06 4.58
C ALA A 530 -25.53 -4.30 4.94
N CYS A 531 -24.84 -3.30 5.48
CA CYS A 531 -23.47 -3.43 5.97
C CYS A 531 -23.36 -4.40 7.15
N LYS A 532 -24.23 -4.26 8.17
CA LYS A 532 -24.37 -5.20 9.29
C LYS A 532 -24.56 -6.65 8.78
N ILE A 533 -25.53 -6.86 7.89
CA ILE A 533 -25.85 -8.18 7.33
C ILE A 533 -24.67 -8.77 6.54
N ALA A 534 -23.85 -7.93 5.90
CA ALA A 534 -22.63 -8.37 5.21
C ALA A 534 -21.54 -8.82 6.20
N ILE A 535 -21.36 -8.10 7.32
CA ILE A 535 -20.41 -8.45 8.39
C ILE A 535 -20.85 -9.74 9.10
N GLU A 536 -22.14 -9.90 9.41
CA GLU A 536 -22.69 -11.11 10.02
C GLU A 536 -22.43 -12.34 9.13
N LYS A 537 -22.72 -12.24 7.82
CA LYS A 537 -22.40 -13.30 6.84
C LYS A 537 -20.91 -13.56 6.66
N ALA A 538 -20.04 -12.57 6.89
CA ALA A 538 -18.60 -12.74 6.88
C ALA A 538 -18.10 -13.44 8.16
N ALA A 539 -18.71 -13.16 9.31
CA ALA A 539 -18.42 -13.82 10.58
C ALA A 539 -18.87 -15.30 10.58
N GLU A 540 -20.08 -15.58 10.08
CA GLU A 540 -20.60 -16.94 9.86
C GLU A 540 -19.63 -17.78 9.01
N LYS A 541 -19.17 -17.23 7.87
CA LYS A 541 -18.18 -17.88 7.00
C LYS A 541 -16.82 -18.09 7.66
N ALA A 542 -16.45 -17.28 8.64
CA ALA A 542 -15.21 -17.42 9.41
C ALA A 542 -15.36 -18.40 10.60
N GLY A 543 -16.57 -18.88 10.90
CA GLY A 543 -16.87 -19.69 12.08
C GLY A 543 -16.87 -18.89 13.39
N ILE A 544 -17.18 -17.58 13.32
CA ILE A 544 -17.03 -16.63 14.42
C ILE A 544 -18.41 -16.11 14.84
N SER A 545 -18.71 -16.19 16.15
CA SER A 545 -19.87 -15.52 16.74
C SER A 545 -19.49 -14.10 17.21
N ILE A 546 -20.25 -13.09 16.77
CA ILE A 546 -20.17 -11.70 17.22
C ILE A 546 -21.58 -11.09 17.22
N VAL A 547 -21.81 -10.09 18.07
CA VAL A 547 -23.01 -9.26 18.03
C VAL A 547 -22.70 -8.00 17.21
N VAL A 548 -23.44 -7.80 16.12
CA VAL A 548 -23.33 -6.61 15.26
C VAL A 548 -24.58 -5.74 15.42
N ALA A 549 -24.39 -4.42 15.55
CA ALA A 549 -25.47 -3.45 15.59
C ALA A 549 -25.39 -2.47 14.42
N ALA A 550 -26.55 -2.05 13.92
CA ALA A 550 -26.69 -0.99 12.91
C ALA A 550 -27.41 0.21 13.53
N VAL A 551 -26.82 1.40 13.41
CA VAL A 551 -27.43 2.69 13.78
C VAL A 551 -27.85 3.42 12.50
N LEU A 552 -29.10 3.85 12.46
CA LEU A 552 -29.76 4.44 11.29
C LEU A 552 -30.73 5.57 11.72
N GLY A 553 -31.36 6.23 10.74
CA GLY A 553 -32.23 7.39 10.94
C GLY A 553 -31.67 8.70 10.37
N ASP A 554 -30.49 8.63 9.74
CA ASP A 554 -29.85 9.76 9.06
C ASP A 554 -30.39 10.02 7.65
N ASP A 555 -30.76 8.99 6.87
CA ASP A 555 -31.20 9.10 5.48
C ASP A 555 -32.65 9.60 5.34
N ALA A 556 -32.80 10.91 5.43
CA ALA A 556 -34.08 11.61 5.33
C ALA A 556 -34.66 11.69 3.90
N TRP A 557 -34.17 10.90 2.94
CA TRP A 557 -34.61 10.97 1.54
C TRP A 557 -35.00 9.63 0.91
N LYS A 558 -34.30 8.54 1.25
CA LYS A 558 -34.53 7.19 0.70
C LYS A 558 -35.83 6.55 1.19
N ASN A 559 -36.22 6.82 2.44
CA ASN A 559 -37.48 6.32 3.01
C ASN A 559 -38.62 7.32 2.78
N THR A 560 -39.72 6.87 2.15
CA THR A 560 -40.92 7.68 1.88
C THR A 560 -41.41 8.45 3.10
N VAL A 561 -41.46 7.81 4.28
CA VAL A 561 -41.96 8.43 5.52
C VAL A 561 -41.05 9.58 5.97
N GLN A 562 -39.73 9.39 5.93
CA GLN A 562 -38.77 10.41 6.35
C GLN A 562 -38.65 11.53 5.29
N ARG A 563 -38.80 11.19 4.01
CA ARG A 563 -38.88 12.17 2.91
C ARG A 563 -40.13 13.04 3.00
N GLU A 564 -41.30 12.44 3.27
CA GLU A 564 -42.50 13.20 3.59
C GLU A 564 -42.30 14.10 4.83
N GLN A 565 -41.61 13.60 5.86
CA GLN A 565 -41.34 14.40 7.05
C GLN A 565 -40.43 15.60 6.75
N MET A 566 -39.38 15.41 5.94
CA MET A 566 -38.53 16.50 5.44
C MET A 566 -39.33 17.53 4.62
N LEU A 567 -40.21 17.07 3.73
CA LEU A 567 -41.09 17.95 2.94
C LEU A 567 -42.10 18.71 3.82
N LYS A 568 -42.60 18.10 4.90
CA LYS A 568 -43.44 18.79 5.91
C LYS A 568 -42.64 19.86 6.66
N CYS A 569 -41.39 19.58 7.06
CA CYS A 569 -40.51 20.59 7.67
C CYS A 569 -40.22 21.77 6.74
N LEU A 570 -40.02 21.50 5.44
CA LEU A 570 -39.82 22.54 4.42
C LEU A 570 -41.10 23.40 4.24
N ALA A 571 -42.28 22.77 4.15
CA ALA A 571 -43.55 23.48 4.04
C ALA A 571 -43.87 24.36 5.26
N ASN A 572 -43.51 23.91 6.46
CA ASN A 572 -43.64 24.67 7.71
C ASN A 572 -42.63 25.81 7.87
N SER A 573 -41.59 25.87 7.04
CA SER A 573 -40.38 26.68 7.28
C SER A 573 -39.62 26.31 8.59
N ASP A 574 -39.76 25.07 9.07
CA ASP A 574 -38.96 24.51 10.18
C ASP A 574 -37.47 24.32 9.79
N VAL A 575 -37.16 24.26 8.48
CA VAL A 575 -35.79 24.07 7.97
C VAL A 575 -35.07 25.41 7.87
N VAL A 576 -33.99 25.56 8.63
CA VAL A 576 -33.17 26.78 8.68
C VAL A 576 -31.97 26.63 7.75
N SER A 577 -31.59 27.71 7.06
CA SER A 577 -30.38 27.77 6.25
C SER A 577 -29.12 27.45 7.08
N PHE A 578 -28.18 26.69 6.52
CA PHE A 578 -26.87 26.52 7.14
C PHE A 578 -25.99 27.74 6.82
N GLY A 579 -26.11 28.75 7.68
CA GLY A 579 -25.14 29.83 7.86
C GLY A 579 -24.60 29.79 9.29
N HIS A 580 -23.43 30.38 9.56
CA HIS A 580 -22.87 30.37 10.92
C HIS A 580 -23.76 31.18 11.86
N LEU A 581 -24.26 30.54 12.93
CA LEU A 581 -25.25 31.07 13.89
C LEU A 581 -24.71 32.18 14.83
N GLY A 582 -23.82 33.03 14.32
CA GLY A 582 -23.18 34.15 15.00
C GLY A 582 -22.58 35.23 14.08
N SER A 583 -22.65 35.09 12.75
CA SER A 583 -22.12 36.07 11.79
C SER A 583 -23.09 36.32 10.63
N THR A 584 -23.46 37.58 10.42
CA THR A 584 -24.45 38.01 9.40
C THR A 584 -23.95 37.87 7.97
N ASP A 585 -22.64 37.82 7.77
CA ASP A 585 -22.00 38.07 6.48
C ASP A 585 -21.51 36.78 5.81
N VAL A 586 -21.96 35.62 6.30
CA VAL A 586 -21.61 34.29 5.81
C VAL A 586 -22.56 33.88 4.69
N ALA A 587 -22.02 33.27 3.63
CA ALA A 587 -22.84 32.74 2.55
C ALA A 587 -23.76 31.62 3.09
N LYS A 588 -25.08 31.86 3.03
CA LYS A 588 -26.11 30.91 3.40
C LYS A 588 -26.13 29.72 2.43
N GLU A 589 -26.01 28.51 2.95
CA GLU A 589 -26.43 27.30 2.22
C GLU A 589 -27.93 27.08 2.47
N GLU A 590 -28.65 26.83 1.38
CA GLU A 590 -30.12 26.79 1.36
C GLU A 590 -30.60 25.54 0.62
N TRP A 591 -31.86 25.16 0.86
CA TRP A 591 -32.48 24.02 0.18
C TRP A 591 -32.56 24.26 -1.33
N PRO A 592 -32.21 23.29 -2.21
CA PRO A 592 -32.20 23.47 -3.65
C PRO A 592 -33.62 23.40 -4.26
N GLN A 593 -34.43 24.43 -3.98
CA GLN A 593 -35.82 24.58 -4.42
C GLN A 593 -35.97 24.36 -5.93
N GLY A 594 -36.94 23.53 -6.32
CA GLY A 594 -37.21 23.18 -7.72
C GLY A 594 -36.21 22.20 -8.33
N LYS A 595 -35.31 21.60 -7.52
CA LYS A 595 -34.38 20.54 -7.94
C LYS A 595 -34.53 19.26 -7.12
N GLU A 596 -35.64 19.09 -6.39
CA GLU A 596 -35.93 17.94 -5.52
C GLU A 596 -35.86 16.60 -6.27
N GLU A 597 -36.27 16.55 -7.55
CA GLU A 597 -36.17 15.35 -8.39
C GLU A 597 -34.71 14.91 -8.67
N ASN A 598 -33.76 15.85 -8.57
CA ASN A 598 -32.34 15.63 -8.80
C ASN A 598 -31.53 15.33 -7.52
N ILE A 599 -32.16 15.38 -6.34
CA ILE A 599 -31.53 15.00 -5.07
C ILE A 599 -31.26 13.50 -5.06
N LEU A 600 -30.03 13.12 -4.73
CA LEU A 600 -29.55 11.73 -4.65
C LEU A 600 -29.64 11.16 -3.23
N SER A 601 -29.27 11.95 -2.23
CA SER A 601 -29.45 11.64 -0.80
C SER A 601 -29.55 12.92 0.03
N VAL A 602 -30.10 12.80 1.24
CA VAL A 602 -30.10 13.83 2.29
C VAL A 602 -29.80 13.11 3.61
N ASN A 603 -28.69 13.44 4.24
CA ASN A 603 -28.18 12.73 5.41
C ASN A 603 -27.99 13.69 6.59
N ILE A 604 -28.64 13.36 7.70
CA ILE A 604 -28.58 14.09 8.96
C ILE A 604 -27.34 13.65 9.74
N TYR A 605 -26.61 14.58 10.35
CA TYR A 605 -25.44 14.29 11.16
C TYR A 605 -25.93 13.94 12.57
N MET A 606 -26.15 12.65 12.82
CA MET A 606 -26.71 12.13 14.07
C MET A 606 -25.67 12.14 15.22
N GLY A 607 -26.16 12.23 16.46
CA GLY A 607 -25.35 12.24 17.68
C GLY A 607 -25.08 10.86 18.28
N VAL A 608 -24.49 10.84 19.49
CA VAL A 608 -24.06 9.61 20.19
C VAL A 608 -25.18 8.64 20.56
N GLY A 609 -26.44 9.10 20.64
CA GLY A 609 -27.55 8.36 21.27
C GLY A 609 -27.75 6.92 20.77
N GLY A 610 -27.73 6.72 19.45
CA GLY A 610 -27.85 5.38 18.86
C GLY A 610 -26.64 4.48 19.14
N ILE A 611 -25.42 5.04 19.12
CA ILE A 611 -24.18 4.30 19.39
C ILE A 611 -24.15 3.88 20.87
N LEU A 612 -24.48 4.80 21.79
CA LEU A 612 -24.51 4.53 23.23
C LEU A 612 -25.54 3.44 23.60
N HIS A 613 -26.69 3.41 22.92
CA HIS A 613 -27.67 2.33 23.12
C HIS A 613 -27.17 0.99 22.53
N ALA A 614 -26.51 1.00 21.37
CA ALA A 614 -25.92 -0.21 20.79
C ALA A 614 -24.78 -0.79 21.65
N LEU A 615 -23.97 0.06 22.31
CA LEU A 615 -22.98 -0.37 23.30
C LEU A 615 -23.62 -1.03 24.52
N LYS A 616 -24.70 -0.44 25.06
CA LYS A 616 -25.49 -1.02 26.16
C LYS A 616 -26.17 -2.34 25.81
N SER A 617 -26.33 -2.65 24.52
CA SER A 617 -26.79 -3.95 24.02
C SER A 617 -25.65 -4.96 23.78
N ASN A 618 -24.44 -4.70 24.31
CA ASN A 618 -23.24 -5.56 24.19
C ASN A 618 -22.81 -5.85 22.74
N ALA A 619 -23.06 -4.93 21.80
CA ALA A 619 -22.59 -5.07 20.43
C ALA A 619 -21.05 -5.00 20.35
N SER A 620 -20.43 -6.02 19.75
CA SER A 620 -18.99 -6.09 19.49
C SER A 620 -18.59 -5.18 18.32
N ILE A 621 -19.47 -5.04 17.32
CA ILE A 621 -19.28 -4.15 16.17
C ILE A 621 -20.51 -3.28 16.00
N ILE A 622 -20.32 -1.96 15.94
CA ILE A 622 -21.38 -0.98 15.71
C ILE A 622 -21.11 -0.27 14.38
N VAL A 623 -22.06 -0.38 13.45
CA VAL A 623 -22.03 0.27 12.15
C VAL A 623 -23.07 1.38 12.12
N THR A 624 -22.69 2.59 11.74
CA THR A 624 -23.60 3.74 11.62
C THR A 624 -23.81 4.16 10.17
N GLY A 625 -24.91 4.86 9.92
CA GLY A 625 -25.02 5.78 8.78
C GLY A 625 -24.24 7.06 9.04
N ARG A 626 -24.71 8.22 8.53
CA ARG A 626 -24.09 9.50 8.88
C ARG A 626 -24.33 9.84 10.36
N VAL A 627 -23.23 9.89 11.11
CA VAL A 627 -23.12 10.54 12.42
C VAL A 627 -22.20 11.75 12.29
N VAL A 628 -22.06 12.56 13.34
CA VAL A 628 -20.86 13.37 13.51
C VAL A 628 -19.69 12.45 13.82
N ASP A 629 -18.54 12.70 13.19
CA ASP A 629 -17.40 11.79 13.21
C ASP A 629 -16.78 11.68 14.62
N SER A 630 -16.77 12.77 15.38
CA SER A 630 -16.43 12.76 16.81
C SER A 630 -17.37 11.91 17.69
N ALA A 631 -18.62 11.66 17.28
CA ALA A 631 -19.58 10.86 18.06
C ALA A 631 -19.16 9.38 18.13
N LEU A 632 -18.38 8.90 17.15
CA LEU A 632 -17.77 7.56 17.16
C LEU A 632 -16.80 7.38 18.35
N VAL A 633 -16.20 8.47 18.85
CA VAL A 633 -15.24 8.50 19.96
C VAL A 633 -15.88 8.99 21.26
N LEU A 634 -16.83 9.93 21.21
CA LEU A 634 -17.55 10.37 22.41
C LEU A 634 -18.44 9.25 23.00
N ALA A 635 -19.14 8.48 22.16
CA ALA A 635 -20.03 7.41 22.64
C ALA A 635 -19.35 6.33 23.51
N PRO A 636 -18.16 5.77 23.16
CA PRO A 636 -17.47 4.83 24.04
C PRO A 636 -16.91 5.48 25.31
N LEU A 637 -16.47 6.75 25.27
CA LEU A 637 -16.04 7.47 26.49
C LEU A 637 -17.21 7.65 27.47
N MET A 638 -18.38 8.03 26.97
CA MET A 638 -19.61 8.10 27.78
C MET A 638 -20.05 6.73 28.31
N HIS A 639 -19.75 5.64 27.60
CA HIS A 639 -20.10 4.28 28.01
C HIS A 639 -19.22 3.80 29.17
N GLU A 640 -17.90 3.92 29.05
CA GLU A 640 -16.97 3.39 30.07
C GLU A 640 -16.88 4.29 31.32
N PHE A 641 -16.99 5.62 31.16
CA PHE A 641 -16.95 6.58 32.28
C PHE A 641 -18.35 7.00 32.79
N ASN A 642 -19.45 6.45 32.26
CA ASN A 642 -20.83 6.78 32.63
C ASN A 642 -21.16 8.29 32.61
N TRP A 643 -20.51 9.08 31.74
CA TRP A 643 -20.71 10.53 31.66
C TRP A 643 -22.17 10.89 31.30
N SER A 644 -22.73 11.91 31.97
CA SER A 644 -24.08 12.39 31.71
C SER A 644 -24.17 13.16 30.38
N LEU A 645 -25.33 13.07 29.73
CA LEU A 645 -25.72 13.93 28.59
C LEU A 645 -25.79 15.43 28.94
N THR A 646 -25.68 15.79 30.22
CA THR A 646 -25.59 17.18 30.72
C THR A 646 -24.18 17.60 31.14
N SER A 647 -23.19 16.70 31.12
CA SER A 647 -21.81 16.98 31.53
C SER A 647 -21.01 17.69 30.42
N PHE A 648 -21.49 18.85 29.97
CA PHE A 648 -21.07 19.47 28.70
C PHE A 648 -19.56 19.63 28.53
N ASP A 649 -18.79 19.99 29.58
CA ASP A 649 -17.32 20.08 29.48
C ASP A 649 -16.66 18.73 29.15
N LEU A 650 -17.15 17.62 29.70
CA LEU A 650 -16.67 16.27 29.39
C LEU A 650 -17.09 15.85 27.96
N LEU A 651 -18.33 16.19 27.56
CA LEU A 651 -18.81 15.94 26.19
C LEU A 651 -18.01 16.74 25.15
N ALA A 652 -17.62 17.96 25.49
CA ALA A 652 -16.77 18.83 24.67
C ALA A 652 -15.34 18.26 24.57
N ALA A 653 -14.76 17.80 25.68
CA ALA A 653 -13.44 17.17 25.68
C ALA A 653 -13.41 15.86 24.89
N GLY A 654 -14.40 14.97 25.08
CA GLY A 654 -14.52 13.73 24.30
C GLY A 654 -14.81 13.98 22.81
N SER A 655 -15.56 15.05 22.49
CA SER A 655 -15.77 15.50 21.11
C SER A 655 -14.48 16.03 20.47
N LEU A 656 -13.68 16.79 21.22
CA LEU A 656 -12.38 17.30 20.78
C LEU A 656 -11.38 16.14 20.56
N ALA A 657 -11.36 15.16 21.47
CA ALA A 657 -10.55 13.95 21.31
C ALA A 657 -10.92 13.19 20.02
N GLY A 658 -12.23 13.07 19.73
CA GLY A 658 -12.72 12.50 18.48
C GLY A 658 -12.28 13.28 17.23
N HIS A 659 -12.47 14.60 17.25
CA HIS A 659 -12.06 15.49 16.15
C HIS A 659 -10.55 15.47 15.87
N ILE A 660 -9.73 15.22 16.89
CA ILE A 660 -8.27 15.10 16.74
C ILE A 660 -7.84 13.76 16.12
N ILE A 661 -8.64 12.69 16.24
CA ILE A 661 -8.30 11.37 15.68
C ILE A 661 -9.08 10.95 14.41
N GLU A 662 -10.00 11.79 13.93
CA GLU A 662 -10.69 11.60 12.65
C GLU A 662 -9.77 11.87 11.44
N CYS A 663 -10.28 11.64 10.21
CA CYS A 663 -9.52 11.83 8.96
C CYS A 663 -8.19 11.04 8.85
N GLY A 664 -7.98 10.02 9.68
CA GLY A 664 -6.87 9.07 9.59
C GLY A 664 -5.60 9.57 10.29
N CYS A 665 -4.48 9.63 9.57
CA CYS A 665 -3.16 9.87 10.17
C CYS A 665 -2.79 11.36 10.37
N HIS A 666 -3.75 12.28 10.48
CA HIS A 666 -3.44 13.71 10.57
C HIS A 666 -2.69 14.09 11.85
N ALA A 667 -3.20 13.72 13.03
CA ALA A 667 -2.52 13.98 14.31
C ALA A 667 -1.17 13.25 14.44
N THR A 668 -0.92 12.21 13.63
CA THR A 668 0.36 11.48 13.54
C THR A 668 1.27 11.98 12.40
N GLY A 669 1.00 13.17 11.86
CA GLY A 669 1.89 13.89 10.93
C GLY A 669 1.58 13.70 9.44
N GLY A 670 0.54 12.94 9.10
CA GLY A 670 -0.04 13.01 7.77
C GLY A 670 -0.54 14.43 7.49
N ASN A 671 -0.30 14.95 6.29
CA ASN A 671 -0.87 16.25 5.85
C ASN A 671 -0.38 17.50 6.63
N PHE A 672 0.67 17.35 7.46
CA PHE A 672 1.27 18.36 8.35
C PHE A 672 2.22 19.34 7.62
N THR A 673 2.32 20.60 8.09
CA THR A 673 3.21 21.63 7.50
C THR A 673 4.67 21.21 7.43
N ASP A 674 5.27 20.77 8.54
CA ASP A 674 6.69 20.35 8.57
C ASP A 674 6.85 18.87 8.20
N TRP A 675 6.23 18.52 7.06
CA TRP A 675 6.17 17.19 6.45
C TRP A 675 7.50 16.43 6.44
N ARG A 676 8.64 17.13 6.38
CA ARG A 676 9.98 16.54 6.39
C ARG A 676 10.27 15.76 7.68
N LEU A 677 9.87 16.29 8.83
CA LEU A 677 10.06 15.63 10.13
C LEU A 677 9.36 14.27 10.16
N VAL A 678 8.17 14.21 9.57
CA VAL A 678 7.32 13.01 9.48
C VAL A 678 7.84 12.03 8.42
N ALA A 679 8.28 12.55 7.26
CA ALA A 679 8.87 11.76 6.19
C ALA A 679 10.18 11.08 6.62
N SER A 680 10.98 11.74 7.46
CA SER A 680 12.23 11.19 8.03
C SER A 680 12.06 10.52 9.40
N SER A 681 10.84 10.36 9.91
CA SER A 681 10.64 9.81 11.25
C SER A 681 11.01 8.32 11.34
N ALA A 682 11.37 7.89 12.55
CA ALA A 682 11.83 6.53 12.82
C ALA A 682 10.79 5.46 12.40
N ASN A 683 11.24 4.21 12.26
CA ASN A 683 10.41 3.06 11.88
C ASN A 683 9.73 3.15 10.49
N GLY A 684 10.11 4.10 9.63
CA GLY A 684 9.73 4.11 8.21
C GLY A 684 8.91 5.31 7.72
N GLY A 685 8.78 6.38 8.53
CA GLY A 685 8.07 7.60 8.14
C GLY A 685 6.66 7.33 7.61
N TYR A 686 6.33 7.91 6.46
CA TYR A 686 5.04 7.72 5.79
C TYR A 686 4.73 6.27 5.36
N ALA A 687 5.73 5.44 5.10
CA ALA A 687 5.52 4.07 4.62
C ALA A 687 5.05 3.08 5.69
N ASN A 688 5.09 3.49 6.97
CA ASN A 688 4.70 2.69 8.13
C ASN A 688 4.01 3.58 9.20
N MET A 689 3.28 4.60 8.75
CA MET A 689 2.72 5.65 9.62
C MET A 689 1.59 5.10 10.48
N GLY A 690 1.70 5.27 11.80
CA GLY A 690 0.68 4.84 12.75
C GLY A 690 -0.57 5.71 12.67
N TYR A 691 -1.75 5.11 12.84
CA TYR A 691 -2.97 5.85 13.14
C TYR A 691 -2.91 6.42 14.57
N PRO A 692 -3.57 7.55 14.85
CA PRO A 692 -3.61 8.12 16.19
C PRO A 692 -4.38 7.24 17.18
N ILE A 693 -4.02 7.36 18.45
CA ILE A 693 -4.71 6.84 19.62
C ILE A 693 -4.92 8.01 20.58
N VAL A 694 -6.05 8.04 21.27
CA VAL A 694 -6.23 8.87 22.48
C VAL A 694 -6.35 7.99 23.70
N GLU A 695 -5.51 8.28 24.70
CA GLU A 695 -5.66 7.79 26.06
C GLU A 695 -6.38 8.89 26.84
N VAL A 696 -7.59 8.63 27.32
CA VAL A 696 -8.51 9.63 27.90
C VAL A 696 -8.75 9.30 29.37
N GLU A 697 -8.64 10.29 30.25
CA GLU A 697 -8.91 10.18 31.68
C GLU A 697 -10.37 10.49 32.00
N HIS A 698 -10.83 10.06 33.19
CA HIS A 698 -12.21 10.26 33.64
C HIS A 698 -12.62 11.75 33.75
N ASP A 699 -11.65 12.66 33.95
CA ASP A 699 -11.87 14.12 33.99
C ASP A 699 -11.98 14.77 32.59
N GLY A 700 -11.83 13.99 31.53
CA GLY A 700 -11.85 14.45 30.13
C GLY A 700 -10.51 15.00 29.63
N SER A 701 -9.44 15.03 30.44
CA SER A 701 -8.10 15.25 29.92
C SER A 701 -7.65 14.06 29.06
N PHE A 702 -6.84 14.29 28.02
CA PHE A 702 -6.39 13.19 27.16
C PHE A 702 -5.02 13.40 26.53
N VAL A 703 -4.31 12.28 26.31
CA VAL A 703 -3.03 12.21 25.63
C VAL A 703 -3.21 11.58 24.26
N VAL A 704 -2.88 12.34 23.22
CA VAL A 704 -2.74 11.84 21.85
C VAL A 704 -1.40 11.11 21.71
N THR A 705 -1.42 9.92 21.10
CA THR A 705 -0.26 9.05 20.89
C THR A 705 -0.42 8.23 19.61
N LYS A 706 0.53 7.33 19.30
CA LYS A 706 0.43 6.36 18.19
C LYS A 706 1.03 4.99 18.57
N PRO A 707 0.66 3.88 17.89
CA PRO A 707 1.17 2.55 18.20
C PRO A 707 2.71 2.48 18.18
N PRO A 708 3.35 1.78 19.13
CA PRO A 708 4.80 1.67 19.17
C PRO A 708 5.36 0.99 17.91
N LYS A 709 6.59 1.37 17.55
CA LYS A 709 7.31 0.88 16.34
C LYS A 709 6.63 1.28 15.00
N THR A 710 5.72 2.25 15.00
CA THR A 710 5.23 2.93 13.79
C THR A 710 6.05 4.19 13.47
N GLY A 711 6.05 4.56 12.19
CA GLY A 711 6.43 5.89 11.72
C GLY A 711 5.30 6.92 11.91
N GLY A 712 5.45 8.09 11.31
CA GLY A 712 4.69 9.28 11.70
C GLY A 712 5.36 10.02 12.86
N LEU A 713 4.72 11.09 13.35
CA LEU A 713 5.16 11.93 14.46
C LEU A 713 3.94 12.47 15.19
N VAL A 714 3.88 12.34 16.52
CA VAL A 714 2.86 13.00 17.35
C VAL A 714 3.51 14.13 18.15
N SER A 715 3.16 15.35 17.77
CA SER A 715 3.73 16.59 18.32
C SER A 715 2.65 17.64 18.55
N VAL A 716 2.95 18.66 19.37
CA VAL A 716 2.07 19.83 19.53
C VAL A 716 1.63 20.40 18.17
N GLY A 717 2.56 20.48 17.20
CA GLY A 717 2.24 20.97 15.85
C GLY A 717 1.24 20.09 15.09
N THR A 718 1.41 18.76 15.09
CA THR A 718 0.51 17.86 14.35
C THR A 718 -0.88 17.78 14.98
N VAL A 719 -0.96 17.85 16.31
CA VAL A 719 -2.22 17.88 17.05
C VAL A 719 -2.93 19.23 16.89
N SER A 720 -2.23 20.36 17.02
CA SER A 720 -2.82 21.69 16.86
C SER A 720 -3.22 22.02 15.43
N GLU A 721 -2.57 21.44 14.40
CA GLU A 721 -3.05 21.53 13.02
C GLU A 721 -4.38 20.79 12.82
N GLN A 722 -4.49 19.55 13.28
CA GLN A 722 -5.74 18.78 13.13
C GLN A 722 -6.88 19.37 13.99
N MET A 723 -6.59 19.87 15.18
CA MET A 723 -7.57 20.54 16.06
C MET A 723 -8.32 21.71 15.42
N ILE A 724 -7.73 22.37 14.41
CA ILE A 724 -8.35 23.50 13.71
C ILE A 724 -8.68 23.18 12.25
N TYR A 725 -8.68 21.90 11.86
CA TYR A 725 -9.02 21.46 10.51
C TYR A 725 -10.54 21.40 10.34
N GLU A 726 -11.10 21.98 9.27
CA GLU A 726 -12.55 22.05 9.00
C GLU A 726 -13.41 22.72 10.11
N VAL A 727 -12.79 23.35 11.11
CA VAL A 727 -13.46 24.14 12.16
C VAL A 727 -13.88 25.50 11.59
N LEU A 728 -15.15 25.86 11.77
CA LEU A 728 -15.72 27.12 11.31
C LEU A 728 -15.59 28.18 12.40
N ASP A 729 -16.53 28.24 13.35
CA ASP A 729 -16.39 29.01 14.58
C ASP A 729 -15.75 28.11 15.65
N PRO A 730 -14.49 28.37 16.10
CA PRO A 730 -13.82 27.57 17.12
C PRO A 730 -14.28 27.93 18.54
N ALA A 731 -15.00 29.03 18.75
CA ALA A 731 -15.62 29.35 20.03
C ALA A 731 -17.00 28.67 20.16
N ALA A 732 -17.70 28.47 19.04
CA ALA A 732 -19.03 27.87 18.99
C ALA A 732 -19.09 26.75 17.93
N TYR A 733 -18.30 25.69 18.10
CA TYR A 733 -18.32 24.52 17.23
C TYR A 733 -19.54 23.64 17.55
N ILE A 734 -20.58 23.74 16.74
CA ILE A 734 -21.90 23.12 16.99
C ILE A 734 -21.88 21.64 16.62
N LEU A 735 -22.12 20.77 17.61
CA LEU A 735 -22.33 19.34 17.43
C LEU A 735 -23.73 18.95 17.99
N PRO A 736 -24.29 17.78 17.60
CA PRO A 736 -25.59 17.32 18.08
C PRO A 736 -25.71 17.20 19.59
N ASP A 737 -24.62 16.83 20.27
CA ASP A 737 -24.63 16.50 21.70
C ASP A 737 -24.02 17.59 22.59
N VAL A 738 -23.24 18.52 22.02
CA VAL A 738 -22.60 19.66 22.72
C VAL A 738 -22.25 20.79 21.75
N VAL A 739 -22.18 22.04 22.22
CA VAL A 739 -21.45 23.11 21.51
C VAL A 739 -20.08 23.26 22.16
N LEU A 740 -19.03 22.93 21.40
CA LEU A 740 -17.63 22.93 21.85
C LEU A 740 -16.99 24.31 21.63
N ASP A 741 -16.34 24.82 22.67
CA ASP A 741 -15.45 25.98 22.65
C ASP A 741 -13.99 25.50 22.80
N MET A 742 -13.18 25.82 21.79
CA MET A 742 -11.76 25.46 21.68
C MET A 742 -10.81 26.63 22.00
N THR A 743 -11.32 27.83 22.34
CA THR A 743 -10.49 29.05 22.39
C THR A 743 -9.38 29.00 23.45
N GLU A 744 -9.67 28.40 24.61
CA GLU A 744 -8.75 28.23 25.74
C GLU A 744 -8.12 26.83 25.82
N VAL A 745 -8.27 25.99 24.78
CA VAL A 745 -7.63 24.66 24.71
C VAL A 745 -6.13 24.79 24.66
N LYS A 746 -5.45 24.06 25.54
CA LYS A 746 -3.98 24.00 25.66
C LYS A 746 -3.50 22.65 25.16
N VAL A 747 -2.46 22.68 24.33
CA VAL A 747 -1.80 21.51 23.75
C VAL A 747 -0.34 21.52 24.19
N SER A 748 0.15 20.41 24.74
CA SER A 748 1.48 20.34 25.38
C SER A 748 2.15 19.00 25.16
N GLN A 749 3.47 19.00 24.89
CA GLN A 749 4.24 17.76 24.76
C GLN A 749 4.52 17.18 26.16
N VAL A 750 4.13 15.92 26.39
CA VAL A 750 4.38 15.20 27.66
C VAL A 750 5.35 14.03 27.50
N GLY A 751 5.68 13.64 26.27
CA GLY A 751 6.74 12.69 25.97
C GLY A 751 7.00 12.54 24.47
N PRO A 752 7.97 11.71 24.07
CA PRO A 752 8.16 11.32 22.67
C PRO A 752 6.88 10.70 22.12
N ASP A 753 6.39 11.21 20.98
CA ASP A 753 5.10 10.82 20.39
C ASP A 753 3.88 10.91 21.34
N ARG A 754 3.92 11.73 22.41
CA ARG A 754 2.82 11.91 23.38
C ARG A 754 2.51 13.38 23.67
N VAL A 755 1.26 13.79 23.41
CA VAL A 755 0.77 15.18 23.52
C VAL A 755 -0.49 15.24 24.37
N LEU A 756 -0.46 15.96 25.48
CA LEU A 756 -1.59 16.23 26.36
C LEU A 756 -2.42 17.40 25.83
N VAL A 757 -3.74 17.22 25.78
CA VAL A 757 -4.74 18.22 25.40
C VAL A 757 -5.72 18.41 26.56
N ILE A 758 -5.93 19.67 26.97
CA ILE A 758 -6.83 20.05 28.07
C ILE A 758 -7.52 21.39 27.80
N GLY A 759 -8.60 21.69 28.52
CA GLY A 759 -9.23 23.02 28.53
C GLY A 759 -10.36 23.23 27.52
N ALA A 760 -10.84 22.16 26.86
CA ALA A 760 -12.08 22.21 26.10
C ALA A 760 -13.25 22.62 27.01
N LYS A 761 -14.18 23.44 26.49
CA LYS A 761 -15.38 23.85 27.22
C LYS A 761 -16.65 23.57 26.45
N GLY A 762 -17.70 23.19 27.16
CA GLY A 762 -18.96 22.75 26.59
C GLY A 762 -20.14 23.65 26.95
N ARG A 763 -21.02 23.84 25.99
CA ARG A 763 -22.34 24.46 26.17
C ARG A 763 -23.42 23.53 25.65
N ALA A 764 -24.66 23.73 26.10
CA ALA A 764 -25.78 22.89 25.68
C ALA A 764 -25.94 22.88 24.15
N PRO A 765 -26.22 21.72 23.54
CA PRO A 765 -26.48 21.62 22.10
C PRO A 765 -27.76 22.36 21.71
N SER A 766 -27.85 22.79 20.45
CA SER A 766 -29.08 23.37 19.90
C SER A 766 -30.14 22.30 19.59
N ASP A 767 -31.37 22.72 19.36
CA ASP A 767 -32.47 21.84 18.90
C ASP A 767 -32.37 21.40 17.44
N LEU A 768 -31.30 21.80 16.74
CA LEU A 768 -31.10 21.60 15.32
C LEU A 768 -29.98 20.60 15.06
N LEU A 769 -30.11 19.83 13.98
CA LEU A 769 -29.06 18.95 13.44
C LEU A 769 -28.58 19.51 12.10
N LYS A 770 -27.27 19.41 11.82
CA LYS A 770 -26.75 19.62 10.46
C LYS A 770 -27.27 18.49 9.58
N THR A 771 -27.81 18.85 8.43
CA THR A 771 -28.28 17.93 7.40
C THR A 771 -27.65 18.33 6.08
N SER A 772 -26.86 17.44 5.47
CA SER A 772 -26.27 17.67 4.15
C SER A 772 -26.95 16.81 3.10
N GLY A 773 -27.25 17.38 1.94
CA GLY A 773 -27.73 16.65 0.78
C GLY A 773 -26.81 16.79 -0.43
N VAL A 774 -26.97 15.87 -1.37
CA VAL A 774 -26.26 15.89 -2.66
C VAL A 774 -27.28 15.82 -3.79
N TYR A 775 -27.20 16.73 -4.76
CA TYR A 775 -28.06 16.75 -5.95
C TYR A 775 -27.23 16.87 -7.24
N VAL A 776 -27.82 16.49 -8.37
CA VAL A 776 -27.17 16.63 -9.69
C VAL A 776 -27.57 17.94 -10.36
N ASP A 777 -26.59 18.74 -10.78
CA ASP A 777 -26.80 20.00 -11.50
C ASP A 777 -26.05 19.97 -12.85
N GLY A 778 -26.61 19.19 -13.77
CA GLY A 778 -26.02 18.88 -15.08
C GLY A 778 -24.87 17.88 -15.02
N PHE A 779 -23.94 18.00 -15.97
CA PHE A 779 -22.80 17.11 -16.13
C PHE A 779 -21.50 17.91 -16.28
N LYS A 780 -20.37 17.30 -15.93
CA LYS A 780 -19.03 17.85 -16.17
C LYS A 780 -18.06 16.82 -16.70
N ILE A 781 -17.07 17.30 -17.45
CA ILE A 781 -15.96 16.52 -18.00
C ILE A 781 -14.68 17.31 -17.78
N SER A 782 -13.65 16.64 -17.25
CA SER A 782 -12.29 17.16 -17.13
C SER A 782 -11.40 16.40 -18.10
N ALA A 783 -10.51 17.10 -18.80
CA ALA A 783 -9.50 16.49 -19.66
C ALA A 783 -8.14 17.17 -19.43
N GLU A 784 -7.07 16.40 -19.53
CA GLU A 784 -5.71 16.79 -19.15
C GLU A 784 -4.74 16.44 -20.28
N LEU A 785 -3.82 17.36 -20.57
CA LEU A 785 -2.82 17.31 -21.65
C LEU A 785 -1.48 17.77 -21.09
N MET A 786 -0.39 17.05 -21.36
CA MET A 786 0.96 17.55 -21.07
C MET A 786 1.44 18.40 -22.25
N ILE A 787 2.05 19.54 -21.96
CA ILE A 787 2.67 20.44 -22.95
C ILE A 787 4.12 20.66 -22.54
N GLY A 788 5.03 20.26 -23.41
CA GLY A 788 6.48 20.39 -23.22
C GLY A 788 7.13 21.39 -24.18
N GLY A 789 8.32 21.85 -23.79
CA GLY A 789 9.09 22.86 -24.51
C GLY A 789 8.89 24.27 -23.97
N GLU A 790 9.56 25.24 -24.60
CA GLU A 790 9.46 26.66 -24.24
C GLU A 790 8.02 27.18 -24.35
N ASP A 791 7.68 28.24 -23.60
CA ASP A 791 6.33 28.85 -23.56
C ASP A 791 5.17 27.89 -23.27
N SER A 792 5.41 26.81 -22.51
CA SER A 792 4.41 25.75 -22.27
C SER A 792 3.11 26.29 -21.68
N VAL A 793 3.19 27.35 -20.86
CA VAL A 793 2.06 28.04 -20.23
C VAL A 793 1.22 28.82 -21.23
N GLU A 794 1.85 29.53 -22.16
CA GLU A 794 1.15 30.35 -23.16
C GLU A 794 0.53 29.45 -24.24
N LYS A 795 1.27 28.43 -24.68
CA LYS A 795 0.75 27.33 -25.49
C LYS A 795 -0.44 26.65 -24.81
N GLY A 796 -0.36 26.42 -23.49
CA GLY A 796 -1.45 25.85 -22.69
C GLY A 796 -2.73 26.69 -22.70
N LYS A 797 -2.62 27.99 -22.41
CA LYS A 797 -3.76 28.92 -22.49
C LYS A 797 -4.36 28.94 -23.90
N ALA A 798 -3.54 29.16 -24.92
CA ALA A 798 -3.98 29.24 -26.31
C ALA A 798 -4.68 27.94 -26.79
N VAL A 799 -4.15 26.76 -26.44
CA VAL A 799 -4.77 25.47 -26.75
C VAL A 799 -6.09 25.29 -26.00
N GLY A 800 -6.14 25.62 -24.71
CA GLY A 800 -7.37 25.51 -23.90
C GLY A 800 -8.49 26.41 -24.41
N GLU A 801 -8.18 27.67 -24.65
CA GLU A 801 -9.10 28.67 -25.20
C GLU A 801 -9.57 28.27 -26.61
N ALA A 802 -8.67 27.78 -27.46
CA ALA A 802 -9.02 27.30 -28.80
C ALA A 802 -9.98 26.11 -28.77
N ILE A 803 -9.76 25.12 -27.88
CA ILE A 803 -10.67 23.97 -27.69
C ILE A 803 -12.06 24.45 -27.23
N VAL A 804 -12.13 25.28 -26.18
CA VAL A 804 -13.42 25.76 -25.64
C VAL A 804 -14.17 26.59 -26.69
N LYS A 805 -13.50 27.55 -27.34
CA LYS A 805 -14.08 28.41 -28.39
C LYS A 805 -14.55 27.60 -29.60
N ARG A 806 -13.81 26.56 -30.00
CA ARG A 806 -14.19 25.67 -31.10
C ARG A 806 -15.40 24.83 -30.77
N VAL A 807 -15.45 24.20 -29.59
CA VAL A 807 -16.63 23.40 -29.18
C VAL A 807 -17.86 24.29 -29.00
N SER A 808 -17.73 25.46 -28.37
CA SER A 808 -18.79 26.50 -28.32
C SER A 808 -19.35 26.83 -29.71
N THR A 809 -18.48 26.99 -30.71
CA THR A 809 -18.88 27.23 -32.11
C THR A 809 -19.62 26.04 -32.73
N VAL A 810 -19.24 24.81 -32.39
CA VAL A 810 -19.93 23.59 -32.84
C VAL A 810 -21.29 23.44 -32.15
N LEU A 811 -21.41 23.70 -30.85
CA LEU A 811 -22.67 23.67 -30.10
C LEU A 811 -23.69 24.64 -30.71
N LYS A 812 -23.27 25.89 -30.98
CA LYS A 812 -24.10 26.91 -31.65
C LYS A 812 -24.57 26.46 -33.04
N LYS A 813 -23.70 25.83 -33.85
CA LYS A 813 -24.08 25.24 -35.15
C LYS A 813 -25.05 24.05 -35.04
N LEU A 814 -25.08 23.36 -33.90
CA LEU A 814 -26.00 22.25 -33.61
C LEU A 814 -27.27 22.69 -32.87
N GLY A 815 -27.50 24.00 -32.70
CA GLY A 815 -28.66 24.54 -31.97
C GLY A 815 -28.64 24.22 -30.47
N GLN A 816 -27.48 23.90 -29.90
CA GLN A 816 -27.32 23.63 -28.46
C GLN A 816 -26.85 24.88 -27.71
N SER A 817 -27.19 24.93 -26.42
CA SER A 817 -26.62 25.89 -25.47
C SER A 817 -25.09 25.78 -25.42
N ASP A 818 -24.45 26.90 -25.07
CA ASP A 818 -23.01 26.93 -24.77
C ASP A 818 -22.72 26.26 -23.41
N PHE A 819 -21.44 26.09 -23.07
CA PHE A 819 -21.05 25.60 -21.75
C PHE A 819 -21.63 26.49 -20.64
N THR A 820 -22.15 25.87 -19.57
CA THR A 820 -22.72 26.61 -18.43
C THR A 820 -21.66 27.22 -17.53
N ASP A 821 -20.47 26.61 -17.51
CA ASP A 821 -19.28 27.04 -16.76
C ASP A 821 -18.05 26.28 -17.32
N TYR A 822 -16.85 26.85 -17.20
CA TYR A 822 -15.59 26.19 -17.55
C TYR A 822 -14.37 26.76 -16.82
N ASN A 823 -13.32 25.94 -16.69
CA ASN A 823 -12.06 26.31 -16.08
C ASN A 823 -10.86 25.76 -16.88
N ILE A 824 -9.77 26.53 -16.98
CA ILE A 824 -8.55 26.21 -17.72
C ILE A 824 -7.35 26.45 -16.81
N GLU A 825 -6.68 25.39 -16.39
CA GLU A 825 -5.57 25.41 -15.43
C GLU A 825 -4.27 24.95 -16.10
N CYS A 826 -3.17 25.67 -15.89
CA CYS A 826 -1.83 25.26 -16.34
C CYS A 826 -1.03 24.74 -15.15
N LEU A 827 -1.21 23.46 -14.82
CA LEU A 827 -0.57 22.82 -13.67
C LEU A 827 0.93 22.69 -13.90
N GLY A 828 1.73 22.95 -12.86
CA GLY A 828 3.19 23.12 -12.94
C GLY A 828 3.61 24.60 -12.91
N ALA A 829 2.86 25.50 -13.57
CA ALA A 829 3.17 26.92 -13.66
C ALA A 829 2.64 27.77 -12.48
N GLU A 830 2.57 27.17 -11.27
CA GLU A 830 2.02 27.78 -10.06
C GLU A 830 0.62 28.43 -10.24
N HIS A 831 -0.19 27.96 -11.20
CA HIS A 831 -1.49 28.55 -11.57
C HIS A 831 -2.43 28.78 -10.36
N THR A 832 -2.37 27.88 -9.36
CA THR A 832 -3.16 27.96 -8.13
C THR A 832 -2.80 29.18 -7.25
N TYR A 833 -1.58 29.73 -7.36
CA TYR A 833 -1.16 30.97 -6.70
C TYR A 833 -1.66 32.25 -7.41
N GLY A 834 -2.25 32.12 -8.61
CA GLY A 834 -2.82 33.24 -9.37
C GLY A 834 -1.83 34.40 -9.55
N PRO A 835 -2.11 35.61 -9.03
CA PRO A 835 -1.23 36.77 -9.17
C PRO A 835 0.11 36.63 -8.45
N HIS A 836 0.27 35.65 -7.55
CA HIS A 836 1.50 35.41 -6.79
C HIS A 836 2.41 34.32 -7.41
N SER A 837 2.03 33.79 -8.59
CA SER A 837 2.83 32.84 -9.37
C SER A 837 4.17 33.46 -9.81
N LYS A 838 5.22 32.66 -9.76
CA LYS A 838 6.60 32.99 -10.17
C LYS A 838 7.10 32.02 -11.25
N ALA A 839 6.61 30.78 -11.25
CA ALA A 839 6.95 29.74 -12.22
C ALA A 839 6.22 29.91 -13.57
N THR A 840 6.20 31.11 -14.16
CA THR A 840 5.52 31.37 -15.44
C THR A 840 6.33 30.92 -16.67
N ARG A 841 7.65 30.71 -16.52
CA ARG A 841 8.56 30.21 -17.57
C ARG A 841 8.95 28.74 -17.35
N THR A 842 7.97 27.89 -17.09
CA THR A 842 8.16 26.42 -17.09
C THR A 842 8.33 25.89 -18.51
N ARG A 843 9.11 24.80 -18.65
CA ARG A 843 9.26 24.05 -19.92
C ARG A 843 8.33 22.83 -20.01
N GLU A 844 7.54 22.58 -18.97
CA GLU A 844 6.61 21.47 -18.85
C GLU A 844 5.41 21.92 -18.03
N THR A 845 4.19 21.70 -18.53
CA THR A 845 2.94 21.95 -17.81
C THR A 845 1.88 20.93 -18.19
N VAL A 846 1.00 20.57 -17.24
CA VAL A 846 -0.25 19.87 -17.57
C VAL A 846 -1.36 20.90 -17.73
N LEU A 847 -1.76 21.13 -18.97
CA LEU A 847 -2.99 21.84 -19.31
C LEU A 847 -4.19 20.99 -18.92
N ARG A 848 -5.02 21.52 -18.04
CA ARG A 848 -6.24 20.89 -17.54
C ARG A 848 -7.44 21.75 -17.88
N ILE A 849 -8.42 21.17 -18.55
CA ILE A 849 -9.64 21.86 -18.98
C ILE A 849 -10.83 21.11 -18.40
N THR A 850 -11.68 21.80 -17.63
CA THR A 850 -12.95 21.26 -17.13
C THR A 850 -14.09 22.10 -17.67
N VAL A 851 -15.11 21.46 -18.25
CA VAL A 851 -16.31 22.13 -18.79
C VAL A 851 -17.60 21.50 -18.24
N CYS A 852 -18.62 22.34 -18.02
CA CYS A 852 -19.94 21.96 -17.53
C CYS A 852 -21.03 22.19 -18.58
N HIS A 853 -22.02 21.29 -18.63
CA HIS A 853 -23.19 21.43 -19.48
C HIS A 853 -24.36 20.55 -19.02
N GLN A 854 -25.61 20.97 -19.28
CA GLN A 854 -26.81 20.22 -18.89
C GLN A 854 -27.02 18.93 -19.71
N SER A 855 -26.58 18.89 -20.97
CA SER A 855 -26.59 17.68 -21.80
C SER A 855 -25.22 17.00 -21.86
N LYS A 856 -25.19 15.68 -21.64
CA LYS A 856 -24.02 14.80 -21.86
C LYS A 856 -23.52 14.81 -23.30
N SER A 857 -24.40 15.01 -24.31
CA SER A 857 -23.98 14.89 -25.71
C SER A 857 -23.04 16.02 -26.15
N ALA A 858 -23.25 17.24 -25.64
CA ALA A 858 -22.32 18.36 -25.78
C ALA A 858 -20.93 18.04 -25.20
N LEU A 859 -20.89 17.43 -24.02
CA LEU A 859 -19.63 17.08 -23.35
C LEU A 859 -18.87 15.95 -24.07
N LEU A 860 -19.59 15.08 -24.79
CA LEU A 860 -18.98 14.10 -25.70
C LEU A 860 -18.38 14.74 -26.96
N LEU A 861 -18.81 15.95 -27.37
CA LEU A 861 -18.13 16.71 -28.43
C LEU A 861 -16.81 17.28 -27.91
N PHE A 862 -16.80 17.87 -26.71
CA PHE A 862 -15.57 18.31 -26.04
C PHE A 862 -14.54 17.17 -25.89
N GLY A 863 -14.96 16.01 -25.37
CA GLY A 863 -14.09 14.83 -25.22
C GLY A 863 -13.59 14.21 -26.54
N ARG A 864 -14.16 14.61 -27.69
CA ARG A 864 -13.67 14.27 -29.04
C ARG A 864 -12.71 15.30 -29.61
N GLU A 865 -12.89 16.58 -29.27
CA GLU A 865 -12.04 17.68 -29.75
C GLU A 865 -10.68 17.73 -29.05
N VAL A 866 -10.61 17.41 -27.75
CA VAL A 866 -9.36 17.45 -26.98
C VAL A 866 -8.22 16.65 -27.64
N PRO A 867 -8.39 15.38 -28.10
CA PRO A 867 -7.36 14.66 -28.85
C PRO A 867 -6.92 15.30 -30.18
N ALA A 868 -7.78 16.09 -30.83
CA ALA A 868 -7.45 16.72 -32.11
C ALA A 868 -6.44 17.87 -31.95
N SER A 869 -6.29 18.43 -30.74
CA SER A 869 -5.29 19.46 -30.45
C SER A 869 -3.85 18.99 -30.74
N ALA A 870 -3.54 17.71 -30.49
CA ALA A 870 -2.23 17.08 -30.64
C ALA A 870 -1.58 17.31 -32.02
N THR A 871 -2.41 17.29 -33.07
CA THR A 871 -1.98 17.35 -34.47
C THR A 871 -2.35 18.67 -35.15
N SER A 872 -3.02 19.58 -34.44
CA SER A 872 -3.74 20.71 -35.07
C SER A 872 -3.57 22.05 -34.33
N MET A 873 -2.79 22.08 -33.25
CA MET A 873 -2.56 23.26 -32.41
C MET A 873 -1.06 23.40 -32.07
N ALA A 874 -0.70 23.79 -30.84
CA ALA A 874 0.69 24.05 -30.46
C ALA A 874 1.59 22.80 -30.51
N PRO A 875 2.88 22.93 -30.88
CA PRO A 875 3.84 21.83 -30.77
C PRO A 875 4.15 21.50 -29.30
N GLY A 876 4.48 20.24 -29.03
CA GLY A 876 4.84 19.75 -27.70
C GLY A 876 3.68 19.15 -26.87
N ILE A 877 2.48 19.02 -27.45
CA ILE A 877 1.33 18.38 -26.79
C ILE A 877 1.50 16.85 -26.76
N THR A 878 1.34 16.25 -25.57
CA THR A 878 1.36 14.81 -25.32
C THR A 878 0.51 14.46 -24.07
N GLY A 879 0.66 13.26 -23.50
CA GLY A 879 0.07 12.92 -22.20
C GLY A 879 -1.34 12.31 -22.22
N PHE A 880 -1.88 11.94 -23.39
CA PHE A 880 -3.20 11.31 -23.58
C PHE A 880 -3.40 9.91 -22.93
N GLY A 881 -2.53 9.51 -21.99
CA GLY A 881 -2.36 8.13 -21.52
C GLY A 881 -3.57 7.51 -20.81
N SER A 882 -4.48 8.33 -20.28
CA SER A 882 -5.74 7.87 -19.65
C SER A 882 -6.88 7.63 -20.64
N GLY A 883 -6.65 7.82 -21.95
CA GLY A 883 -7.69 7.72 -22.98
C GLY A 883 -8.61 8.95 -23.05
N ARG A 884 -9.76 8.81 -23.72
CA ARG A 884 -10.73 9.91 -23.85
C ARG A 884 -11.49 10.11 -22.54
N ALA A 885 -11.49 11.34 -22.04
CA ALA A 885 -12.32 11.77 -20.92
C ALA A 885 -13.81 11.45 -21.15
N SER A 886 -14.54 11.16 -20.07
CA SER A 886 -15.97 10.81 -20.13
C SER A 886 -16.83 11.73 -19.25
N PRO A 887 -18.07 12.08 -19.64
CA PRO A 887 -18.94 12.93 -18.83
C PRO A 887 -19.40 12.26 -17.53
N SER A 888 -19.23 12.98 -16.43
CA SER A 888 -19.68 12.61 -15.08
C SER A 888 -20.86 13.49 -14.64
N PRO A 889 -21.75 13.03 -13.74
CA PRO A 889 -22.73 13.90 -13.09
C PRO A 889 -22.02 15.03 -12.34
N ASN A 890 -22.46 16.27 -12.55
CA ASN A 890 -21.96 17.40 -11.77
C ASN A 890 -22.74 17.46 -10.46
N MET A 891 -22.20 16.81 -9.43
CA MET A 891 -22.86 16.74 -8.12
C MET A 891 -22.59 18.02 -7.33
N ARG A 892 -23.64 18.59 -6.74
CA ARG A 892 -23.58 19.73 -5.82
C ARG A 892 -24.01 19.27 -4.43
N HIS A 893 -23.30 19.78 -3.44
CA HIS A 893 -23.61 19.63 -2.02
C HIS A 893 -24.41 20.83 -1.53
N PHE A 894 -25.24 20.64 -0.51
CA PHE A 894 -25.88 21.71 0.25
C PHE A 894 -26.07 21.27 1.71
N SER A 895 -25.97 22.21 2.63
CA SER A 895 -26.29 22.00 4.05
C SER A 895 -27.52 22.80 4.47
N VAL A 896 -28.33 22.24 5.35
CA VAL A 896 -29.41 22.91 6.09
C VAL A 896 -29.41 22.45 7.55
N LEU A 897 -30.20 23.12 8.38
CA LEU A 897 -30.43 22.78 9.78
C LEU A 897 -31.89 22.32 9.97
N VAL A 898 -32.11 21.18 10.63
CA VAL A 898 -33.46 20.61 10.83
C VAL A 898 -33.74 20.28 12.31
N PRO A 899 -34.99 20.40 12.82
CA PRO A 899 -35.29 20.12 14.22
C PRO A 899 -35.13 18.65 14.62
N LYS A 900 -34.38 18.39 15.70
CA LYS A 900 -34.17 17.08 16.33
C LYS A 900 -35.46 16.28 16.55
N LYS A 901 -36.53 16.98 16.93
CA LYS A 901 -37.86 16.42 17.27
C LYS A 901 -38.50 15.56 16.17
N TYR A 902 -38.05 15.68 14.92
CA TYR A 902 -38.62 14.97 13.77
C TYR A 902 -37.81 13.75 13.28
N PHE A 903 -36.57 13.58 13.74
CA PHE A 903 -35.64 12.58 13.19
C PHE A 903 -34.89 11.84 14.33
N PRO A 904 -35.57 10.94 15.07
CA PRO A 904 -34.94 10.17 16.14
C PRO A 904 -33.86 9.21 15.60
N SER A 905 -32.94 8.79 16.48
CA SER A 905 -32.00 7.71 16.16
C SER A 905 -32.74 6.37 16.19
N HIS A 906 -32.34 5.43 15.34
CA HIS A 906 -32.88 4.08 15.28
C HIS A 906 -31.75 3.05 15.35
N ILE A 907 -31.97 1.91 16.02
CA ILE A 907 -31.00 0.82 16.09
C ILE A 907 -31.61 -0.54 15.76
N VAL A 908 -30.77 -1.45 15.26
CA VAL A 908 -31.06 -2.87 14.99
C VAL A 908 -29.86 -3.69 15.50
N VAL A 909 -30.07 -4.75 16.29
CA VAL A 909 -29.00 -5.44 17.04
C VAL A 909 -29.09 -6.97 16.90
N GLY A 910 -27.97 -7.61 16.54
CA GLY A 910 -27.89 -9.06 16.34
C GLY A 910 -28.77 -9.54 15.19
N GLN A 911 -29.07 -10.84 15.12
CA GLN A 911 -29.88 -11.40 14.03
C GLN A 911 -31.34 -10.90 13.99
N ASP A 912 -31.82 -10.24 15.05
CA ASP A 912 -33.12 -9.56 15.03
C ASP A 912 -33.08 -8.31 14.14
N LEU A 913 -34.16 -8.06 13.41
CA LEU A 913 -34.37 -6.88 12.57
C LEU A 913 -35.37 -5.88 13.19
N ALA A 914 -35.80 -6.11 14.45
CA ALA A 914 -36.56 -5.16 15.24
C ALA A 914 -35.84 -3.81 15.34
N ILE A 915 -36.55 -2.73 14.98
CA ILE A 915 -36.04 -1.37 15.02
C ILE A 915 -36.43 -0.73 16.35
N VAL A 916 -35.44 -0.50 17.23
CA VAL A 916 -35.64 0.26 18.46
C VAL A 916 -35.45 1.75 18.16
N SER A 917 -36.40 2.58 18.60
CA SER A 917 -36.35 4.04 18.46
C SER A 917 -35.71 4.67 19.70
N VAL A 918 -34.68 5.50 19.48
CA VAL A 918 -33.93 6.20 20.52
C VAL A 918 -34.23 7.71 20.39
N PRO A 919 -35.12 8.27 21.23
CA PRO A 919 -35.45 9.69 21.19
C PRO A 919 -34.30 10.56 21.71
N TYR A 920 -34.22 11.79 21.23
CA TYR A 920 -33.35 12.80 21.85
C TYR A 920 -33.87 13.19 23.25
N PRO A 921 -32.98 13.60 24.17
CA PRO A 921 -33.37 14.24 25.43
C PRO A 921 -34.26 15.47 25.18
N LYS A 922 -35.22 15.72 26.07
CA LYS A 922 -36.03 16.95 26.02
C LYS A 922 -35.16 18.15 26.43
N SER A 923 -35.07 19.13 25.54
CA SER A 923 -34.38 20.41 25.74
C SER A 923 -35.23 21.37 26.57
N ASN A 924 -35.26 21.14 27.88
CA ASN A 924 -35.77 22.13 28.82
C ASN A 924 -34.68 23.19 29.13
N GLU A 925 -35.09 24.46 29.14
CA GLU A 925 -34.46 25.57 29.89
C GLU A 925 -33.08 26.13 29.46
N ILE A 926 -32.48 25.74 28.32
CA ILE A 926 -31.23 26.39 27.84
C ILE A 926 -31.40 27.02 26.44
N ILE A 927 -31.66 28.33 26.43
CA ILE A 927 -31.69 29.13 25.20
C ILE A 927 -30.27 29.27 24.63
N TYR A 928 -30.10 28.88 23.37
CA TYR A 928 -28.87 29.05 22.59
C TYR A 928 -28.45 30.53 22.51
N THR A 929 -27.49 30.92 23.33
CA THR A 929 -26.96 32.29 23.44
C THR A 929 -25.54 32.37 22.87
N ALA A 930 -25.34 31.88 21.63
CA ALA A 930 -24.08 32.01 20.91
C ALA A 930 -23.83 33.42 20.36
N LYS A 931 -23.86 34.42 21.25
CA LYS A 931 -22.98 35.57 21.07
C LYS A 931 -21.58 35.07 21.45
N PRO A 932 -20.62 34.90 20.51
CA PRO A 932 -19.26 34.58 20.91
C PRO A 932 -18.76 35.69 21.83
N LYS A 933 -18.16 35.32 22.96
CA LYS A 933 -17.29 36.27 23.66
C LYS A 933 -16.16 36.57 22.68
N LYS A 934 -16.15 37.76 22.09
CA LYS A 934 -14.95 38.23 21.39
C LYS A 934 -13.81 38.14 22.40
N SER A 935 -12.80 37.34 22.09
CA SER A 935 -11.55 37.32 22.85
C SER A 935 -11.06 38.77 22.95
N PRO A 936 -10.70 39.28 24.14
CA PRO A 936 -10.16 40.62 24.25
C PRO A 936 -8.91 40.70 23.36
N PRO A 937 -8.76 41.74 22.52
CA PRO A 937 -7.65 41.83 21.58
C PRO A 937 -6.34 41.70 22.35
N SER A 938 -5.50 40.74 21.95
CA SER A 938 -4.34 40.32 22.75
C SER A 938 -3.47 41.53 23.10
N ALA A 939 -3.34 41.78 24.41
CA ALA A 939 -2.88 43.07 24.94
C ALA A 939 -1.52 43.46 24.34
N THR A 940 -1.51 44.52 23.54
CA THR A 940 -0.39 44.86 22.68
C THR A 940 0.75 45.45 23.50
N SER A 941 1.63 44.58 24.01
CA SER A 941 2.93 44.95 24.55
C SER A 941 3.66 45.82 23.51
N ALA A 942 3.88 47.09 23.84
CA ALA A 942 4.35 48.12 22.91
C ALA A 942 5.85 48.03 22.61
N PHE A 943 6.32 46.85 22.19
CA PHE A 943 7.62 46.71 21.57
C PHE A 943 7.59 47.37 20.18
N GLN A 944 8.17 48.56 20.08
CA GLN A 944 8.55 49.17 18.81
C GLN A 944 9.97 48.69 18.43
N PRO A 945 10.14 47.64 17.62
CA PRO A 945 11.45 47.23 17.16
C PRO A 945 12.06 48.32 16.28
N LYS A 946 13.30 48.74 16.58
CA LYS A 946 14.01 49.79 15.83
C LYS A 946 14.27 49.43 14.35
N LYS A 947 14.11 48.16 13.97
CA LYS A 947 14.28 47.66 12.60
C LYS A 947 13.41 46.42 12.34
N LEU A 948 12.72 46.43 11.20
CA LEU A 948 11.81 45.37 10.75
C LEU A 948 12.35 44.68 9.50
N VAL A 949 12.03 43.39 9.34
CA VAL A 949 12.40 42.55 8.17
C VAL A 949 11.19 41.77 7.64
N LYS A 950 11.20 41.43 6.34
CA LYS A 950 10.08 40.76 5.63
C LYS A 950 10.29 39.25 5.47
N VAL A 951 9.91 38.50 6.51
CA VAL A 951 9.87 37.02 6.53
C VAL A 951 8.57 36.49 5.95
N LYS A 952 8.53 35.20 5.56
CA LYS A 952 7.28 34.49 5.22
C LYS A 952 6.58 33.97 6.48
N LEU A 953 5.26 33.82 6.44
CA LEU A 953 4.50 33.22 7.53
C LEU A 953 4.96 31.80 7.92
N ILE A 954 5.37 30.95 6.96
CA ILE A 954 5.94 29.60 7.22
C ILE A 954 7.09 29.57 8.25
N GLU A 955 7.83 30.67 8.39
CA GLU A 955 8.97 30.82 9.32
C GLU A 955 8.52 31.09 10.77
N LEU A 956 7.25 31.47 10.97
CA LEU A 956 6.67 31.92 12.25
C LEU A 956 5.46 31.09 12.70
N CYS A 957 4.73 30.49 11.76
CA CYS A 957 3.57 29.65 12.02
C CYS A 957 3.53 28.39 11.13
N LEU A 958 2.84 27.39 11.66
CA LEU A 958 2.28 26.24 10.95
C LEU A 958 0.93 26.65 10.33
N GLY A 959 0.42 25.91 9.35
CA GLY A 959 -0.88 26.26 8.77
C GLY A 959 -1.60 25.17 8.00
N ARG A 960 -2.88 25.02 8.32
CA ARG A 960 -3.78 23.94 7.89
C ARG A 960 -5.03 24.52 7.22
N SER A 961 -5.63 23.81 6.28
CA SER A 961 -6.91 24.21 5.68
C SER A 961 -7.74 23.02 5.19
N GLY A 962 -9.07 23.17 5.23
CA GLY A 962 -10.05 22.16 4.79
C GLY A 962 -11.36 22.79 4.30
N ASP A 963 -12.16 21.99 3.59
CA ASP A 963 -13.43 22.38 2.99
C ASP A 963 -14.64 22.17 3.91
N LYS A 964 -15.62 23.08 3.84
CA LYS A 964 -16.97 22.91 4.40
C LYS A 964 -17.96 23.53 3.41
N GLY A 965 -18.62 22.69 2.62
CA GLY A 965 -19.42 23.15 1.49
C GLY A 965 -18.61 23.97 0.49
N ASP A 966 -19.03 25.21 0.18
CA ASP A 966 -18.26 26.16 -0.66
C ASP A 966 -17.37 27.14 0.14
N SER A 967 -17.17 26.87 1.43
CA SER A 967 -16.27 27.63 2.30
C SER A 967 -14.99 26.85 2.61
N VAL A 968 -13.91 27.58 2.93
CA VAL A 968 -12.63 27.02 3.37
C VAL A 968 -12.29 27.62 4.73
N ASN A 969 -11.84 26.79 5.67
CA ASN A 969 -11.15 27.27 6.86
C ASN A 969 -9.63 27.31 6.59
N ILE A 970 -8.94 28.30 7.12
CA ILE A 970 -7.47 28.40 7.10
C ILE A 970 -6.99 28.70 8.52
N GLY A 971 -6.47 27.68 9.18
CA GLY A 971 -5.84 27.78 10.49
C GLY A 971 -4.36 28.13 10.38
N LEU A 972 -3.87 28.99 11.28
CA LEU A 972 -2.46 29.31 11.47
C LEU A 972 -2.10 29.13 12.96
N ILE A 973 -1.08 28.32 13.27
CA ILE A 973 -0.63 28.05 14.66
C ILE A 973 0.75 28.62 14.86
N SER A 974 0.94 29.45 15.89
CA SER A 974 2.24 30.08 16.16
C SER A 974 3.30 29.04 16.56
N ARG A 975 4.49 29.08 15.94
CA ARG A 975 5.64 28.20 16.31
C ARG A 975 6.20 28.50 17.70
N ASP A 976 6.01 29.74 18.17
CA ASP A 976 6.47 30.22 19.47
C ASP A 976 5.47 31.25 19.99
N ARG A 977 5.07 31.12 21.26
CA ARG A 977 4.16 32.03 21.97
C ARG A 977 4.49 33.50 21.76
N LYS A 978 5.77 33.88 21.62
CA LYS A 978 6.19 35.28 21.40
C LYS A 978 5.75 35.87 20.05
N PHE A 979 5.57 35.03 19.02
CA PHE A 979 5.14 35.50 17.70
C PHE A 979 3.62 35.76 17.64
N TYR A 980 2.82 35.13 18.51
CA TYR A 980 1.36 35.16 18.45
C TYR A 980 0.74 36.58 18.44
N PRO A 981 1.11 37.53 19.33
CA PRO A 981 0.56 38.89 19.28
C PRO A 981 0.88 39.63 17.96
N TYR A 982 2.08 39.38 17.40
CA TYR A 982 2.47 39.94 16.10
C TYR A 982 1.71 39.29 14.95
N LEU A 983 1.34 38.01 15.02
CA LEU A 983 0.46 37.37 14.05
C LEU A 983 -0.96 37.97 14.11
N CYS A 984 -1.51 38.19 15.31
CA CYS A 984 -2.80 38.87 15.50
C CYS A 984 -2.81 40.30 14.93
N GLN A 985 -1.69 41.04 15.01
CA GLN A 985 -1.56 42.37 14.44
C GLN A 985 -1.29 42.35 12.93
N ALA A 986 -0.41 41.46 12.45
CA ALA A 986 0.08 41.49 11.09
C ALA A 986 -0.83 40.78 10.08
N VAL A 987 -1.57 39.74 10.50
CA VAL A 987 -2.43 38.91 9.65
C VAL A 987 -3.90 39.30 9.85
N THR A 988 -4.31 40.39 9.19
CA THR A 988 -5.68 40.92 9.28
C THR A 988 -6.61 40.35 8.21
N ILE A 989 -7.92 40.48 8.39
CA ILE A 989 -8.96 39.99 7.46
C ILE A 989 -8.75 40.57 6.05
N GLU A 990 -8.42 41.85 5.97
CA GLU A 990 -8.24 42.60 4.71
C GLU A 990 -7.01 42.09 3.96
N LYS A 991 -5.90 41.81 4.68
CA LYS A 991 -4.67 41.26 4.10
C LYS A 991 -4.87 39.83 3.58
N VAL A 992 -5.56 38.96 4.34
CA VAL A 992 -5.89 37.60 3.90
C VAL A 992 -6.80 37.65 2.66
N LYS A 993 -7.83 38.51 2.66
CA LYS A 993 -8.73 38.69 1.51
C LYS A 993 -8.03 39.29 0.29
N ALA A 994 -7.07 40.20 0.47
CA ALA A 994 -6.26 40.75 -0.62
C ALA A 994 -5.26 39.72 -1.18
N TRP A 995 -4.61 38.93 -0.33
CA TRP A 995 -3.68 37.88 -0.74
C TRP A 995 -4.39 36.74 -1.50
N MET A 996 -5.52 36.27 -0.98
CA MET A 996 -6.28 35.12 -1.53
C MET A 996 -7.43 35.55 -2.45
N GLY A 997 -7.47 36.81 -2.90
CA GLY A 997 -8.59 37.41 -3.63
C GLY A 997 -8.87 36.82 -5.01
N HIS A 998 -7.95 36.04 -5.59
CA HIS A 998 -8.18 35.26 -6.80
C HIS A 998 -8.95 33.96 -6.56
N LEU A 999 -9.11 33.54 -5.30
CA LEU A 999 -9.79 32.30 -4.91
C LEU A 999 -11.07 32.57 -4.11
N ILE A 1000 -11.03 33.52 -3.16
CA ILE A 1000 -12.11 33.85 -2.22
C ILE A 1000 -13.00 34.95 -2.80
N MET A 1001 -14.21 34.59 -3.24
CA MET A 1001 -15.18 35.56 -3.78
C MET A 1001 -16.12 36.15 -2.71
N GLY A 1002 -16.11 35.61 -1.49
CA GLY A 1002 -17.03 35.98 -0.40
C GLY A 1002 -16.41 36.82 0.72
N SER A 1003 -16.91 36.59 1.93
CA SER A 1003 -16.41 37.15 3.18
C SER A 1003 -15.22 36.37 3.74
N VAL A 1004 -14.42 37.03 4.58
CA VAL A 1004 -13.37 36.41 5.40
C VAL A 1004 -13.63 36.83 6.85
N VAL A 1005 -13.70 35.88 7.76
CA VAL A 1005 -13.90 36.10 9.21
C VAL A 1005 -12.70 35.52 9.96
N ARG A 1006 -12.17 36.24 10.96
CA ARG A 1006 -11.06 35.79 11.81
C ARG A 1006 -11.54 35.46 13.23
N TYR A 1007 -11.10 34.33 13.75
CA TYR A 1007 -11.23 33.92 15.15
C TYR A 1007 -9.83 33.74 15.76
N GLU A 1008 -9.70 33.98 17.06
CA GLU A 1008 -8.44 33.91 17.80
C GLU A 1008 -8.55 32.89 18.94
N LEU A 1009 -7.64 31.91 18.97
CA LEU A 1009 -7.57 30.84 19.97
C LEU A 1009 -6.33 31.08 20.86
N PRO A 1010 -6.44 31.87 21.94
CA PRO A 1010 -5.30 32.22 22.78
C PRO A 1010 -4.67 31.05 23.54
N GLY A 1011 -5.44 30.01 23.89
CA GLY A 1011 -4.94 28.84 24.63
C GLY A 1011 -3.92 27.99 23.83
N SER A 1012 -4.03 28.02 22.51
CA SER A 1012 -3.19 27.27 21.55
C SER A 1012 -2.37 28.17 20.62
N PHE A 1013 -2.37 29.48 20.86
CA PHE A 1013 -1.66 30.50 20.08
C PHE A 1013 -1.97 30.44 18.58
N ALA A 1014 -3.26 30.23 18.24
CA ALA A 1014 -3.71 30.04 16.87
C ALA A 1014 -4.72 31.10 16.39
N LEU A 1015 -4.81 31.25 15.07
CA LEU A 1015 -5.79 32.04 14.34
C LEU A 1015 -6.55 31.10 13.40
N ASN A 1016 -7.88 31.23 13.31
CA ASN A 1016 -8.67 30.54 12.29
C ASN A 1016 -9.37 31.58 11.38
N PHE A 1017 -9.19 31.45 10.07
CA PHE A 1017 -9.85 32.28 9.06
C PHE A 1017 -10.89 31.46 8.33
N VAL A 1018 -12.16 31.88 8.35
CA VAL A 1018 -13.22 31.26 7.55
C VAL A 1018 -13.49 32.11 6.32
N CYS A 1019 -13.37 31.49 5.15
CA CYS A 1019 -13.37 32.12 3.84
C CYS A 1019 -14.53 31.58 3.00
N THR A 1020 -15.55 32.39 2.74
CA THR A 1020 -16.77 31.94 2.04
C THR A 1020 -16.68 32.13 0.53
N LYS A 1021 -17.44 31.33 -0.24
CA LYS A 1021 -17.41 31.29 -1.72
C LYS A 1021 -15.99 31.15 -2.26
N ALA A 1022 -15.28 30.15 -1.73
CA ALA A 1022 -13.85 29.98 -1.89
C ALA A 1022 -13.45 28.82 -2.80
N LEU A 1023 -14.36 27.88 -3.12
CA LEU A 1023 -14.04 26.65 -3.88
C LEU A 1023 -14.67 26.60 -5.28
N GLY A 1024 -15.76 27.32 -5.51
CA GLY A 1024 -16.52 27.30 -6.75
C GLY A 1024 -17.65 26.25 -6.74
N GLY A 1025 -18.46 26.26 -5.69
CA GLY A 1025 -19.51 25.28 -5.42
C GLY A 1025 -19.05 24.07 -4.58
N GLY A 1026 -17.93 24.18 -3.87
CA GLY A 1026 -17.42 23.12 -2.99
C GLY A 1026 -16.83 21.88 -3.67
N GLY A 1027 -16.36 20.93 -2.86
CA GLY A 1027 -15.55 19.78 -3.29
C GLY A 1027 -16.13 18.93 -4.42
N LEU A 1028 -17.45 18.69 -4.41
CA LEU A 1028 -18.12 17.91 -5.45
C LEU A 1028 -18.34 18.70 -6.75
N ALA A 1029 -18.68 19.98 -6.68
CA ALA A 1029 -19.08 20.78 -7.86
C ALA A 1029 -17.90 21.47 -8.55
N SER A 1030 -16.87 21.86 -7.79
CA SER A 1030 -15.76 22.68 -8.27
C SER A 1030 -15.08 22.17 -9.54
N LEU A 1031 -14.67 23.12 -10.39
CA LEU A 1031 -13.94 22.90 -11.64
C LEU A 1031 -12.42 23.08 -11.48
N ARG A 1032 -11.96 23.49 -10.29
CA ARG A 1032 -10.54 23.66 -9.93
C ARG A 1032 -9.84 22.30 -9.74
N ILE A 1033 -8.52 22.31 -9.62
CA ILE A 1033 -7.71 21.14 -9.23
C ILE A 1033 -7.78 20.91 -7.72
N ASP A 1034 -7.50 21.94 -6.92
CA ASP A 1034 -7.78 21.93 -5.49
C ASP A 1034 -9.25 22.32 -5.26
N ARG A 1035 -10.09 21.29 -5.16
CA ARG A 1035 -11.53 21.41 -4.90
C ARG A 1035 -11.84 21.47 -3.41
N GLN A 1036 -10.86 21.19 -2.55
CA GLN A 1036 -11.01 21.02 -1.11
C GLN A 1036 -10.29 22.11 -0.28
N GLY A 1037 -9.65 23.07 -0.94
CA GLY A 1037 -8.88 24.12 -0.27
C GLY A 1037 -7.66 23.61 0.48
N LYS A 1038 -7.21 22.36 0.25
CA LYS A 1038 -6.14 21.71 1.01
C LYS A 1038 -4.76 22.31 0.75
N THR A 1039 -4.63 23.16 -0.26
CA THR A 1039 -3.42 23.96 -0.53
C THR A 1039 -3.49 25.39 0.04
N TYR A 1040 -4.64 25.86 0.51
CA TYR A 1040 -4.86 27.29 0.81
C TYR A 1040 -4.07 27.76 2.05
N GLY A 1041 -3.90 26.91 3.07
CA GLY A 1041 -2.96 27.15 4.17
C GLY A 1041 -1.53 27.32 3.66
N GLN A 1042 -1.05 26.41 2.81
CA GLN A 1042 0.30 26.48 2.24
C GLN A 1042 0.52 27.72 1.34
N MET A 1043 -0.52 28.20 0.66
CA MET A 1043 -0.51 29.48 -0.08
C MET A 1043 -0.42 30.69 0.86
N LEU A 1044 -1.21 30.71 1.93
CA LEU A 1044 -1.21 31.80 2.90
C LEU A 1044 0.13 31.86 3.66
N LEU A 1045 0.74 30.70 3.96
CA LEU A 1045 2.07 30.60 4.56
C LEU A 1045 3.20 31.18 3.67
N GLN A 1046 2.96 31.43 2.37
CA GLN A 1046 3.89 32.18 1.52
C GLN A 1046 3.74 33.71 1.60
N MET A 1047 2.67 34.22 2.21
CA MET A 1047 2.51 35.66 2.46
C MET A 1047 3.64 36.15 3.36
N LYS A 1048 4.17 37.34 3.05
CA LYS A 1048 5.21 37.98 3.87
C LYS A 1048 4.61 38.96 4.86
N ILE A 1049 5.16 38.99 6.07
CA ILE A 1049 4.86 39.99 7.09
C ILE A 1049 6.14 40.64 7.62
N GLU A 1050 6.00 41.82 8.22
CA GLU A 1050 7.10 42.58 8.83
C GLU A 1050 7.23 42.20 10.31
N VAL A 1051 8.44 41.81 10.73
CA VAL A 1051 8.77 41.39 12.12
C VAL A 1051 10.09 41.99 12.58
N PRO A 1052 10.38 42.04 13.90
CA PRO A 1052 11.70 42.40 14.43
C PRO A 1052 12.86 41.66 13.73
N GLU A 1053 13.98 42.35 13.46
CA GLU A 1053 15.13 41.75 12.76
C GLU A 1053 15.72 40.52 13.47
N ASN A 1054 15.72 40.49 14.80
CA ASN A 1054 16.15 39.34 15.59
C ASN A 1054 15.20 38.12 15.48
N TRP A 1055 14.09 38.23 14.75
CA TRP A 1055 13.19 37.13 14.38
C TRP A 1055 13.38 36.69 12.92
N SER A 1056 14.50 37.03 12.28
CA SER A 1056 14.99 36.36 11.07
C SER A 1056 15.51 34.96 11.42
N VAL A 1057 14.59 34.02 11.68
CA VAL A 1057 14.94 32.77 12.35
C VAL A 1057 15.50 31.70 11.41
N ALA A 1058 16.83 31.69 11.24
CA ALA A 1058 17.54 30.50 10.77
C ALA A 1058 17.28 29.26 11.66
N ASN A 1059 16.92 29.49 12.94
CA ASN A 1059 16.80 28.49 14.00
C ASN A 1059 15.35 28.13 14.39
N ALA A 1060 14.30 28.55 13.66
CA ALA A 1060 12.90 28.14 13.95
C ALA A 1060 12.53 26.77 13.36
N LYS A 1061 13.51 26.02 12.84
CA LYS A 1061 13.36 24.63 12.42
C LYS A 1061 13.68 23.71 13.60
N LEU A 1062 12.66 23.44 14.40
CA LEU A 1062 12.55 22.25 15.25
C LEU A 1062 11.59 21.29 14.55
#